data_AF-A0A7R8AML0-F1
#
_entry.id   AF-A0A7R8AML0-F1
#
_cell.length_a   1.000
_cell.length_b   1.000
_cell.length_c   1.000
_cell.angle_alpha   90.00
_cell.angle_beta   90.00
_cell.angle_gamma   90.00
#
_symmetry.space_group_name_H-M   'P 1'
#
loop_
_entity.id
_entity.type
_entity.pdbx_description
1 polymer ?
#
loop_
_entity_poly.entity_id
_entity_poly.type
_entity_poly.pdbx_seq_one_letter_code
_entity_poly.pdbx_strand_id
1 'polypeptide(L)'
;MWCSSLLAVTALLNHVYASQSAEPTGEWPTQIYRSTSVFGTSVYFARGTEHCHDGLYTLLAPRGEGVPARGPTILDQNGNLVWASEYVYDTVYNLDVQKYKGDDYLTFWTGYDKVDGHGDGTVRMLDSQYNERYTINGPKGQSIDMHEFKITHDDTALFIVYDTVSVDLQSVNGPYKGWIWDSRFVEVDIETNDVLFEWRASEHFSFTDVNTKITNSTGWTFAHAWDFFHLHSVEKDTRGNYLISALHTDHLTYLDGRSGDIIWRLGGNHTDFQDISSGKRASNFASPNDARFHDDGNTITLFDNTTPGDKINRGVILNVDQIKMTVDVRSEFRAYTHDGVTPESHPQSDGSVQLLPNGNVLVSYGLNAPAWTEYSDLGIPKCQTQFGSLSSYGTGNPASYRVKKRPWTGLPDSTPDFELDGYEAAISWNGATEVHQWVVEGAEVPLPRSNSRSDESDPQAVSDTYFSAITKVEKNGFETIITIPFDAVQPYVRVRALDKKGLIIGTSAILPFHPTPTDENPPPEVPPSESKAGFSLGHFFAGAGATIGVLLCLSLFRRYCGAACLRSCRRIRLRRYGYLLAGRRGSESNWEEYVANEEQEVGLHLVSDTESDDSDEVEVSELDNPRLSPAINRTPSWQSTMDSLDSGRPMWDRTPSALSSEGSREKQS
;
A
#
# COMPACT_ATOMS: atom_id res chain seq x y z
N MET A 1 -9.91 7.67 47.69
CA MET A 1 -9.10 7.60 46.45
C MET A 1 -9.27 6.29 45.67
N TRP A 2 -10.32 5.48 45.91
CA TRP A 2 -10.50 4.19 45.21
C TRP A 2 -11.66 4.15 44.18
N CYS A 3 -12.53 5.17 44.09
CA CYS A 3 -13.56 5.22 43.04
C CYS A 3 -13.05 5.75 41.69
N SER A 4 -11.94 6.50 41.68
CA SER A 4 -11.42 7.14 40.45
C SER A 4 -10.77 6.17 39.48
N SER A 5 -10.23 5.05 39.97
CA SER A 5 -9.55 4.05 39.13
C SER A 5 -10.52 3.10 38.44
N LEU A 6 -11.64 2.75 39.10
CA LEU A 6 -12.65 1.87 38.50
C LEU A 6 -13.41 2.57 37.36
N LEU A 7 -13.71 3.86 37.52
CA LEU A 7 -14.31 4.70 36.47
C LEU A 7 -13.38 4.90 35.26
N ALA A 8 -12.06 4.88 35.45
CA ALA A 8 -11.13 4.94 34.32
C ALA A 8 -11.13 3.63 33.50
N VAL A 9 -11.19 2.48 34.17
CA VAL A 9 -11.24 1.16 33.49
C VAL A 9 -12.60 0.92 32.83
N THR A 10 -13.71 1.29 33.46
CA THR A 10 -15.04 1.20 32.80
C THR A 10 -15.23 2.27 31.73
N ALA A 11 -14.58 3.43 31.77
CA ALA A 11 -14.55 4.37 30.66
C ALA A 11 -13.66 3.89 29.49
N LEU A 12 -12.58 3.14 29.76
CA LEU A 12 -11.77 2.49 28.73
C LEU A 12 -12.51 1.33 28.06
N LEU A 13 -13.26 0.52 28.81
CA LEU A 13 -14.04 -0.59 28.26
C LEU A 13 -15.33 -0.12 27.54
N ASN A 14 -16.01 0.94 28.03
CA ASN A 14 -17.21 1.48 27.38
C ASN A 14 -16.94 2.39 26.17
N HIS A 15 -15.68 2.61 25.78
CA HIS A 15 -15.33 3.36 24.56
C HIS A 15 -15.01 2.48 23.33
N VAL A 16 -15.11 1.15 23.45
CA VAL A 16 -14.77 0.22 22.35
C VAL A 16 -15.92 0.05 21.33
N TYR A 17 -17.16 0.35 21.71
CA TYR A 17 -18.26 0.52 20.75
C TYR A 17 -18.19 1.91 20.09
N ALA A 18 -17.22 2.07 19.19
CA ALA A 18 -17.29 3.11 18.18
C ALA A 18 -18.53 2.83 17.31
N SER A 19 -19.62 3.55 17.54
CA SER A 19 -20.73 3.54 16.61
C SER A 19 -20.24 4.13 15.28
N GLN A 20 -20.45 3.40 14.17
CA GLN A 20 -20.06 3.82 12.80
C GLN A 20 -20.66 5.17 12.34
N SER A 21 -21.50 5.79 13.18
CA SER A 21 -22.19 7.07 13.01
C SER A 21 -21.49 8.28 13.64
N ALA A 22 -20.38 8.11 14.37
CA ALA A 22 -19.61 9.21 14.95
C ALA A 22 -18.25 9.36 14.24
N GLU A 23 -17.79 10.60 14.02
CA GLU A 23 -16.45 10.83 13.48
C GLU A 23 -15.38 10.15 14.35
N PRO A 24 -14.31 9.60 13.75
CA PRO A 24 -13.31 8.88 14.51
C PRO A 24 -12.53 9.82 15.46
N THR A 25 -12.61 9.56 16.76
CA THR A 25 -11.88 10.36 17.76
C THR A 25 -10.45 9.85 17.93
N GLY A 26 -9.48 10.69 17.59
CA GLY A 26 -8.05 10.41 17.74
C GLY A 26 -7.31 10.44 16.39
N GLU A 27 -5.97 10.50 16.45
CA GLU A 27 -5.15 10.60 15.25
C GLU A 27 -5.22 9.32 14.39
N TRP A 28 -5.28 8.14 15.02
CA TRP A 28 -5.24 6.81 14.38
C TRP A 28 -6.51 5.96 14.66
N PRO A 29 -7.59 6.11 13.85
CA PRO A 29 -8.82 5.32 13.99
C PRO A 29 -8.57 3.82 13.91
N THR A 30 -8.73 3.13 15.03
CA THR A 30 -8.41 1.70 15.17
C THR A 30 -9.54 0.99 15.90
N GLN A 31 -9.95 -0.18 15.40
CA GLN A 31 -10.83 -1.10 16.09
C GLN A 31 -10.00 -2.18 16.79
N ILE A 32 -10.35 -2.50 18.02
CA ILE A 32 -9.82 -3.64 18.78
C ILE A 32 -10.92 -4.67 18.98
N TYR A 33 -10.53 -5.94 19.10
CA TYR A 33 -11.42 -7.08 19.26
C TYR A 33 -11.09 -7.81 20.57
N ARG A 34 -12.03 -8.60 21.08
CA ARG A 34 -11.83 -9.45 22.26
C ARG A 34 -11.21 -10.80 21.87
N SER A 35 -11.76 -11.40 20.82
CA SER A 35 -11.37 -12.70 20.29
C SER A 35 -9.93 -12.79 19.82
N THR A 36 -9.35 -11.70 19.29
CA THR A 36 -8.04 -11.71 18.64
C THR A 36 -7.23 -10.43 18.88
N SER A 37 -5.90 -10.52 18.75
CA SER A 37 -4.98 -9.38 18.89
C SER A 37 -4.82 -8.52 17.64
N VAL A 38 -5.51 -8.86 16.54
CA VAL A 38 -5.47 -8.11 15.28
C VAL A 38 -6.07 -6.70 15.48
N PHE A 39 -5.39 -5.68 14.97
CA PHE A 39 -5.91 -4.31 14.92
C PHE A 39 -6.69 -4.09 13.61
N GLY A 40 -7.98 -3.76 13.71
CA GLY A 40 -8.80 -3.37 12.56
C GLY A 40 -8.65 -1.89 12.23
N THR A 41 -8.66 -1.54 10.94
CA THR A 41 -8.81 -0.14 10.52
C THR A 41 -10.23 0.32 10.80
N SER A 42 -10.41 1.34 11.63
CA SER A 42 -11.74 1.90 11.88
C SER A 42 -12.09 2.92 10.79
N VAL A 43 -13.35 2.91 10.35
CA VAL A 43 -13.83 3.79 9.28
C VAL A 43 -15.13 4.51 9.66
N TYR A 44 -15.34 5.67 9.04
CA TYR A 44 -16.52 6.50 9.22
C TYR A 44 -17.18 6.83 7.88
N PHE A 45 -18.50 6.72 7.82
CA PHE A 45 -19.29 6.98 6.63
C PHE A 45 -19.87 8.40 6.63
N ALA A 46 -19.04 9.36 6.19
CA ALA A 46 -19.46 10.74 5.92
C ALA A 46 -20.65 10.84 4.95
N ARG A 47 -20.89 9.78 4.15
CA ARG A 47 -22.11 9.57 3.38
C ARG A 47 -22.42 8.07 3.30
N GLY A 48 -23.65 7.71 3.67
CA GLY A 48 -24.09 6.31 3.88
C GLY A 48 -23.92 5.37 2.67
N THR A 49 -23.87 4.07 2.96
CA THR A 49 -23.28 3.03 2.10
C THR A 49 -24.25 2.26 1.19
N GLU A 50 -25.58 2.40 1.36
CA GLU A 50 -26.58 1.54 0.70
C GLU A 50 -26.45 1.48 -0.84
N HIS A 51 -25.97 2.56 -1.48
CA HIS A 51 -25.75 2.62 -2.93
C HIS A 51 -24.40 2.05 -3.41
N CYS A 52 -23.60 1.53 -2.48
CA CYS A 52 -22.24 1.02 -2.70
C CYS A 52 -22.05 -0.41 -2.16
N HIS A 53 -23.15 -1.07 -1.77
CA HIS A 53 -23.20 -2.49 -1.44
C HIS A 53 -23.24 -3.30 -2.75
N ASP A 54 -22.06 -3.61 -3.29
CA ASP A 54 -21.83 -4.19 -4.61
C ASP A 54 -21.32 -5.64 -4.59
N GLY A 55 -21.23 -6.25 -3.40
CA GLY A 55 -20.66 -7.59 -3.22
C GLY A 55 -19.13 -7.63 -3.16
N LEU A 56 -18.43 -6.50 -3.32
CA LEU A 56 -16.96 -6.44 -3.32
C LEU A 56 -16.41 -6.13 -1.92
N TYR A 57 -15.15 -6.46 -1.71
CA TYR A 57 -14.37 -6.04 -0.56
C TYR A 57 -13.55 -4.79 -0.88
N THR A 58 -13.29 -3.94 0.12
CA THR A 58 -12.42 -2.77 0.00
C THR A 58 -11.02 -3.11 0.46
N LEU A 59 -10.02 -2.90 -0.40
CA LEU A 59 -8.61 -3.17 -0.16
C LEU A 59 -7.84 -1.86 -0.04
N LEU A 60 -7.08 -1.74 1.04
CA LEU A 60 -6.26 -0.57 1.35
C LEU A 60 -5.00 -0.98 2.12
N ALA A 61 -4.01 -0.08 2.17
CA ALA A 61 -2.78 -0.28 2.92
C ALA A 61 -2.53 0.93 3.83
N PRO A 62 -3.14 0.98 5.04
CA PRO A 62 -2.96 2.11 5.94
C PRO A 62 -1.49 2.20 6.39
N ARG A 63 -0.93 3.39 6.24
CA ARG A 63 0.46 3.72 6.59
C ARG A 63 0.55 5.06 7.30
N GLY A 64 1.63 5.24 8.05
CA GLY A 64 1.96 6.49 8.75
C GLY A 64 2.59 6.26 10.12
N GLU A 65 3.11 7.32 10.74
CA GLU A 65 3.74 7.25 12.06
C GLU A 65 2.66 7.04 13.14
N GLY A 66 2.79 5.97 13.93
CA GLY A 66 1.88 5.69 15.06
C GLY A 66 0.62 4.88 14.71
N VAL A 67 0.33 4.64 13.43
CA VAL A 67 -0.83 3.84 12.97
C VAL A 67 -0.71 2.38 13.46
N PRO A 68 -1.63 1.88 14.31
CA PRO A 68 -1.57 0.50 14.82
C PRO A 68 -2.00 -0.54 13.76
N ALA A 69 -3.14 -0.30 13.09
CA ALA A 69 -3.67 -1.13 12.01
C ALA A 69 -2.96 -0.83 10.67
N ARG A 70 -1.63 -0.96 10.65
CA ARG A 70 -0.79 -0.70 9.48
C ARG A 70 -0.54 -1.96 8.65
N GLY A 71 -0.30 -1.79 7.35
CA GLY A 71 -0.05 -2.90 6.42
C GLY A 71 -1.26 -3.21 5.53
N PRO A 72 -1.33 -4.38 4.88
CA PRO A 72 -2.43 -4.69 3.97
C PRO A 72 -3.70 -5.04 4.75
N THR A 73 -4.82 -4.44 4.38
CA THR A 73 -6.13 -4.59 5.04
C THR A 73 -7.25 -4.78 4.02
N ILE A 74 -8.21 -5.64 4.37
CA ILE A 74 -9.44 -5.89 3.62
C ILE A 74 -10.64 -5.60 4.53
N LEU A 75 -11.57 -4.78 4.05
CA LEU A 75 -12.82 -4.42 4.73
C LEU A 75 -14.05 -4.89 3.93
N ASP A 76 -15.15 -5.17 4.63
CA ASP A 76 -16.46 -5.41 4.00
C ASP A 76 -17.17 -4.10 3.58
N GLN A 77 -18.35 -4.22 2.96
CA GLN A 77 -19.15 -3.07 2.51
C GLN A 77 -19.72 -2.20 3.63
N ASN A 78 -19.71 -2.70 4.88
CA ASN A 78 -20.09 -1.96 6.08
C ASN A 78 -18.85 -1.47 6.85
N GLY A 79 -17.64 -1.57 6.28
CA GLY A 79 -16.40 -1.10 6.88
C GLY A 79 -15.85 -1.98 8.00
N ASN A 80 -16.41 -3.17 8.23
CA ASN A 80 -15.85 -4.11 9.19
C ASN A 80 -14.57 -4.74 8.63
N LEU A 81 -13.64 -5.09 9.50
CA LEU A 81 -12.49 -5.90 9.12
C LEU A 81 -12.95 -7.23 8.49
N VAL A 82 -12.22 -7.67 7.47
CA VAL A 82 -12.30 -9.02 6.91
C VAL A 82 -10.96 -9.70 7.10
N TRP A 83 -9.87 -9.00 6.78
CA TRP A 83 -8.51 -9.46 7.01
C TRP A 83 -7.57 -8.29 7.27
N ALA A 84 -6.63 -8.48 8.20
CA ALA A 84 -5.40 -7.69 8.24
C ALA A 84 -4.21 -8.63 8.51
N SER A 85 -3.06 -8.29 7.94
CA SER A 85 -1.84 -9.08 8.16
C SER A 85 -1.39 -9.02 9.62
N GLU A 86 -1.30 -10.19 10.26
CA GLU A 86 -0.61 -10.37 11.54
C GLU A 86 0.91 -10.29 11.39
N TYR A 87 1.43 -10.58 10.20
CA TYR A 87 2.83 -10.32 9.89
C TYR A 87 3.07 -8.82 9.78
N VAL A 88 4.03 -8.33 10.57
CA VAL A 88 4.41 -6.93 10.61
C VAL A 88 5.42 -6.64 9.49
N TYR A 89 4.89 -6.22 8.35
CA TYR A 89 5.68 -5.68 7.24
C TYR A 89 6.35 -4.33 7.59
N ASP A 90 7.25 -3.87 6.71
CA ASP A 90 7.69 -2.48 6.65
C ASP A 90 6.55 -1.61 6.06
N THR A 91 6.82 -0.58 5.24
CA THR A 91 5.73 0.19 4.62
C THR A 91 5.13 -0.61 3.47
N VAL A 92 3.79 -0.60 3.36
CA VAL A 92 3.04 -1.39 2.37
C VAL A 92 2.29 -0.47 1.42
N TYR A 93 2.33 -0.79 0.12
CA TYR A 93 1.72 -0.04 -0.97
C TYR A 93 0.97 -0.97 -1.93
N ASN A 94 -0.02 -0.42 -2.63
CA ASN A 94 -0.70 -1.09 -3.75
C ASN A 94 -1.28 -2.49 -3.44
N LEU A 95 -2.01 -2.64 -2.33
CA LEU A 95 -2.80 -3.85 -2.10
C LEU A 95 -3.91 -3.98 -3.16
N ASP A 96 -3.89 -5.08 -3.91
CA ASP A 96 -4.88 -5.41 -4.93
C ASP A 96 -5.11 -6.93 -5.00
N VAL A 97 -6.19 -7.37 -5.65
CA VAL A 97 -6.38 -8.76 -6.07
C VAL A 97 -6.01 -8.86 -7.55
N GLN A 98 -5.06 -9.75 -7.89
CA GLN A 98 -4.61 -9.98 -9.26
C GLN A 98 -4.62 -11.47 -9.59
N LYS A 99 -4.88 -11.80 -10.85
CA LYS A 99 -4.99 -13.18 -11.32
C LYS A 99 -3.64 -13.64 -11.87
N TYR A 100 -3.25 -14.87 -11.55
CA TYR A 100 -2.05 -15.54 -12.08
C TYR A 100 -2.34 -17.02 -12.31
N LYS A 101 -2.11 -17.51 -13.53
CA LYS A 101 -2.36 -18.88 -14.00
C LYS A 101 -3.78 -19.38 -13.72
N GLY A 102 -4.74 -18.45 -13.67
CA GLY A 102 -6.16 -18.69 -13.40
C GLY A 102 -6.60 -18.40 -11.96
N ASP A 103 -5.69 -18.50 -10.98
CA ASP A 103 -5.98 -18.31 -9.56
C ASP A 103 -5.86 -16.84 -9.14
N ASP A 104 -6.60 -16.44 -8.09
CA ASP A 104 -6.57 -15.07 -7.55
C ASP A 104 -5.61 -14.97 -6.37
N TYR A 105 -4.75 -13.95 -6.39
CA TYR A 105 -3.76 -13.65 -5.37
C TYR A 105 -3.94 -12.24 -4.80
N LEU A 106 -3.73 -12.08 -3.49
CA LEU A 106 -3.48 -10.78 -2.90
C LEU A 106 -2.06 -10.35 -3.23
N THR A 107 -1.91 -9.18 -3.83
CA THR A 107 -0.61 -8.63 -4.22
C THR A 107 -0.38 -7.30 -3.54
N PHE A 108 0.81 -7.07 -2.97
CA PHE A 108 1.21 -5.77 -2.45
C PHE A 108 2.73 -5.60 -2.48
N TRP A 109 3.19 -4.35 -2.58
CA TRP A 109 4.59 -4.00 -2.40
C TRP A 109 4.88 -3.79 -0.92
N THR A 110 6.07 -4.21 -0.46
CA THR A 110 6.59 -3.91 0.88
C THR A 110 8.07 -3.53 0.85
N GLY A 111 8.43 -2.50 1.62
CA GLY A 111 9.81 -2.01 1.70
C GLY A 111 9.94 -0.63 2.37
N TYR A 112 11.00 0.08 2.02
CA TYR A 112 11.30 1.43 2.50
C TYR A 112 11.03 2.48 1.42
N ASP A 113 10.44 3.60 1.83
CA ASP A 113 10.42 4.84 1.06
C ASP A 113 11.83 5.48 1.15
N LYS A 114 12.47 5.71 0.00
CA LYS A 114 13.81 6.31 -0.12
C LYS A 114 13.71 7.85 -0.13
N VAL A 115 14.78 8.50 -0.57
CA VAL A 115 14.79 9.93 -0.87
C VAL A 115 13.85 10.21 -2.05
N ASP A 116 13.19 11.36 -2.04
CA ASP A 116 12.33 11.87 -3.12
C ASP A 116 11.26 10.87 -3.63
N GLY A 117 10.70 10.03 -2.74
CA GLY A 117 9.47 9.25 -2.99
C GLY A 117 9.64 7.93 -3.76
N HIS A 118 10.84 7.38 -3.84
CA HIS A 118 11.11 6.14 -4.59
C HIS A 118 11.18 4.90 -3.69
N GLY A 119 10.84 3.73 -4.21
CA GLY A 119 10.82 2.47 -3.45
C GLY A 119 12.18 1.78 -3.31
N ASP A 120 12.41 1.19 -2.15
CA ASP A 120 13.33 0.06 -1.94
C ASP A 120 12.57 -1.11 -1.35
N GLY A 121 12.03 -1.99 -2.20
CA GLY A 121 11.20 -3.10 -1.73
C GLY A 121 11.04 -4.26 -2.69
N THR A 122 10.08 -5.10 -2.33
CA THR A 122 9.74 -6.37 -2.98
C THR A 122 8.22 -6.50 -3.05
N VAL A 123 7.72 -7.28 -4.01
CA VAL A 123 6.29 -7.56 -4.10
C VAL A 123 5.98 -8.92 -3.53
N ARG A 124 4.90 -9.02 -2.74
CA ARG A 124 4.40 -10.25 -2.13
C ARG A 124 3.13 -10.70 -2.82
N MET A 125 3.01 -11.99 -3.07
CA MET A 125 1.79 -12.64 -3.57
C MET A 125 1.33 -13.69 -2.56
N LEU A 126 0.16 -13.46 -1.97
CA LEU A 126 -0.48 -14.35 -1.01
C LEU A 126 -1.68 -15.03 -1.68
N ASP A 127 -1.87 -16.32 -1.42
CA ASP A 127 -3.01 -17.08 -1.93
C ASP A 127 -4.30 -16.84 -1.10
N SER A 128 -5.37 -17.57 -1.44
CA SER A 128 -6.63 -17.57 -0.68
C SER A 128 -6.49 -18.00 0.78
N GLN A 129 -5.44 -18.74 1.13
CA GLN A 129 -5.13 -19.14 2.51
C GLN A 129 -4.25 -18.11 3.24
N TYR A 130 -3.93 -16.98 2.60
CA TYR A 130 -2.99 -15.95 3.06
C TYR A 130 -1.54 -16.43 3.19
N ASN A 131 -1.20 -17.56 2.57
CA ASN A 131 0.17 -18.06 2.50
C ASN A 131 0.95 -17.35 1.39
N GLU A 132 2.14 -16.84 1.69
CA GLU A 132 3.04 -16.27 0.68
C GLU A 132 3.47 -17.37 -0.30
N ARG A 133 3.10 -17.23 -1.58
CA ARG A 133 3.48 -18.16 -2.66
C ARG A 133 4.63 -17.63 -3.50
N TYR A 134 4.70 -16.32 -3.70
CA TYR A 134 5.77 -15.68 -4.45
C TYR A 134 6.24 -14.40 -3.75
N THR A 135 7.56 -14.19 -3.74
CA THR A 135 8.20 -12.91 -3.46
C THR A 135 8.98 -12.49 -4.69
N ILE A 136 8.48 -11.45 -5.37
CA ILE A 136 9.06 -10.94 -6.61
C ILE A 136 10.07 -9.85 -6.25
N ASN A 137 11.26 -9.98 -6.82
CA ASN A 137 12.37 -9.03 -6.75
C ASN A 137 12.65 -8.55 -8.17
N GLY A 138 13.22 -7.35 -8.33
CA GLY A 138 13.66 -6.88 -9.64
C GLY A 138 14.77 -7.75 -10.23
N PRO A 139 15.09 -7.57 -11.52
CA PRO A 139 16.12 -8.35 -12.21
C PRO A 139 17.45 -8.31 -11.46
N LYS A 140 18.15 -9.45 -11.37
CA LYS A 140 19.44 -9.60 -10.67
C LYS A 140 19.38 -9.20 -9.17
N GLY A 141 18.19 -9.20 -8.56
CA GLY A 141 17.98 -8.81 -7.17
C GLY A 141 17.88 -7.30 -6.95
N GLN A 142 17.59 -6.52 -7.99
CA GLN A 142 17.29 -5.09 -7.88
C GLN A 142 16.01 -4.85 -7.07
N SER A 143 15.98 -3.77 -6.28
CA SER A 143 14.77 -3.37 -5.56
C SER A 143 13.68 -2.90 -6.52
N ILE A 144 12.43 -3.28 -6.25
CA ILE A 144 11.25 -2.81 -6.99
C ILE A 144 10.78 -1.49 -6.38
N ASP A 145 10.36 -0.56 -7.24
CA ASP A 145 9.75 0.71 -6.84
C ASP A 145 8.30 0.55 -6.33
N MET A 146 7.82 1.45 -5.49
CA MET A 146 6.52 1.31 -4.84
C MET A 146 5.31 1.64 -5.74
N HIS A 147 5.49 2.40 -6.83
CA HIS A 147 4.38 3.03 -7.57
C HIS A 147 3.50 2.06 -8.34
N GLU A 148 4.09 1.02 -8.92
CA GLU A 148 3.38 0.08 -9.80
C GLU A 148 3.88 -1.37 -9.67
N PHE A 149 2.91 -2.27 -9.56
CA PHE A 149 3.08 -3.70 -9.81
C PHE A 149 1.80 -4.26 -10.43
N LYS A 150 1.92 -4.94 -11.56
CA LYS A 150 0.82 -5.63 -12.24
C LYS A 150 1.20 -7.04 -12.65
N ILE A 151 0.23 -7.95 -12.55
CA ILE A 151 0.27 -9.22 -13.28
C ILE A 151 -0.44 -8.99 -14.61
N THR A 152 0.23 -9.28 -15.71
CA THR A 152 -0.30 -9.04 -17.06
C THR A 152 -1.25 -10.15 -17.48
N HIS A 153 -1.91 -9.98 -18.63
CA HIS A 153 -2.74 -11.02 -19.24
C HIS A 153 -1.95 -12.24 -19.75
N ASP A 154 -0.62 -12.14 -19.82
CA ASP A 154 0.30 -13.20 -20.24
C ASP A 154 0.87 -14.00 -19.04
N ASP A 155 0.32 -13.81 -17.82
CA ASP A 155 0.84 -14.37 -16.56
C ASP A 155 2.29 -13.93 -16.25
N THR A 156 2.65 -12.69 -16.57
CA THR A 156 3.97 -12.09 -16.30
C THR A 156 3.86 -10.96 -15.27
N ALA A 157 4.96 -10.61 -14.60
CA ALA A 157 5.02 -9.49 -13.65
C ALA A 157 5.61 -8.24 -14.30
N LEU A 158 4.89 -7.12 -14.19
CA LEU A 158 5.25 -5.81 -14.73
C LEU A 158 5.38 -4.80 -13.58
N PHE A 159 6.55 -4.16 -13.45
CA PHE A 159 6.81 -3.21 -12.36
C PHE A 159 7.89 -2.18 -12.73
N ILE A 160 7.99 -1.13 -11.91
CA ILE A 160 8.96 -0.04 -12.05
C ILE A 160 10.25 -0.38 -11.28
N VAL A 161 11.41 -0.01 -11.85
CA VAL A 161 12.72 -0.03 -11.19
C VAL A 161 13.50 1.23 -11.56
N TYR A 162 14.53 1.57 -10.78
CA TYR A 162 15.38 2.74 -11.02
C TYR A 162 16.86 2.36 -10.98
N ASP A 163 17.62 2.87 -11.96
CA ASP A 163 19.09 2.85 -11.95
C ASP A 163 19.64 4.25 -11.64
N THR A 164 20.68 4.34 -10.81
CA THR A 164 21.48 5.58 -10.72
C THR A 164 22.60 5.54 -11.76
N VAL A 165 22.42 6.24 -12.88
CA VAL A 165 23.36 6.25 -14.02
C VAL A 165 23.99 7.63 -14.21
N SER A 166 25.20 7.67 -14.78
CA SER A 166 25.89 8.93 -15.09
C SER A 166 25.67 9.33 -16.55
N VAL A 167 25.27 10.58 -16.76
CA VAL A 167 24.85 11.15 -18.06
C VAL A 167 25.34 12.58 -18.21
N ASP A 168 25.32 13.10 -19.43
CA ASP A 168 25.57 14.52 -19.70
C ASP A 168 24.28 15.33 -19.47
N LEU A 169 24.32 16.25 -18.50
CA LEU A 169 23.21 17.14 -18.16
C LEU A 169 23.43 18.58 -18.64
N GLN A 170 24.43 18.87 -19.48
CA GLN A 170 24.69 20.24 -19.95
C GLN A 170 23.50 20.86 -20.71
N SER A 171 22.67 20.05 -21.37
CA SER A 171 21.44 20.49 -22.05
C SER A 171 20.41 21.15 -21.13
N VAL A 172 20.46 20.85 -19.82
CA VAL A 172 19.59 21.41 -18.77
C VAL A 172 20.35 22.27 -17.76
N ASN A 173 21.52 22.79 -18.14
CA ASN A 173 22.43 23.55 -17.27
C ASN A 173 23.01 22.74 -16.09
N GLY A 174 23.01 21.42 -16.18
CA GLY A 174 23.67 20.52 -15.25
C GLY A 174 25.14 20.22 -15.60
N PRO A 175 25.80 19.35 -14.81
CA PRO A 175 27.15 18.88 -15.08
C PRO A 175 27.26 17.97 -16.32
N TYR A 176 28.41 18.04 -16.99
CA TYR A 176 28.81 17.11 -18.08
C TYR A 176 28.93 15.64 -17.62
N LYS A 177 29.18 15.40 -16.33
CA LYS A 177 29.11 14.07 -15.70
C LYS A 177 28.13 14.12 -14.54
N GLY A 178 26.87 14.34 -14.89
CA GLY A 178 25.76 14.27 -13.95
C GLY A 178 25.40 12.86 -13.58
N TRP A 179 24.40 12.76 -12.71
CA TRP A 179 23.77 11.54 -12.28
C TRP A 179 22.26 11.73 -12.36
N ILE A 180 21.55 10.73 -12.88
CA ILE A 180 20.08 10.67 -12.86
C ILE A 180 19.60 9.44 -12.11
N TRP A 181 18.39 9.49 -11.59
CA TRP A 181 17.58 8.32 -11.31
C TRP A 181 16.76 8.02 -12.56
N ASP A 182 17.18 6.98 -13.27
CA ASP A 182 16.65 6.63 -14.58
C ASP A 182 15.48 5.66 -14.42
N SER A 183 14.28 6.19 -14.68
CA SER A 183 13.03 5.43 -14.58
C SER A 183 12.99 4.33 -15.64
N ARG A 184 12.79 3.10 -15.19
CA ARG A 184 12.56 1.93 -16.06
C ARG A 184 11.28 1.24 -15.64
N PHE A 185 10.69 0.51 -16.58
CA PHE A 185 9.81 -0.59 -16.23
C PHE A 185 10.31 -1.88 -16.87
N VAL A 186 10.03 -2.98 -16.21
CA VAL A 186 10.47 -4.32 -16.63
C VAL A 186 9.29 -5.27 -16.54
N GLU A 187 9.15 -6.11 -17.56
CA GLU A 187 8.30 -7.29 -17.54
C GLU A 187 9.18 -8.54 -17.35
N VAL A 188 8.83 -9.37 -16.37
CA VAL A 188 9.56 -10.61 -16.04
C VAL A 188 8.62 -11.81 -15.94
N ASP A 189 9.16 -13.00 -16.19
CA ASP A 189 8.51 -14.25 -15.77
C ASP A 189 8.52 -14.35 -14.23
N ILE A 190 7.38 -14.70 -13.64
CA ILE A 190 7.19 -14.73 -12.16
C ILE A 190 7.94 -15.90 -11.50
N GLU A 191 8.15 -17.01 -12.21
CA GLU A 191 8.80 -18.21 -11.67
C GLU A 191 10.32 -18.20 -11.85
N THR A 192 10.81 -17.70 -13.00
CA THR A 192 12.26 -17.68 -13.30
C THR A 192 12.94 -16.34 -13.01
N ASN A 193 12.17 -15.24 -12.92
CA ASN A 193 12.67 -13.86 -12.92
C ASN A 193 13.52 -13.51 -14.16
N ASP A 194 13.28 -14.19 -15.28
CA ASP A 194 13.86 -13.83 -16.57
C ASP A 194 13.19 -12.56 -17.11
N VAL A 195 13.99 -11.63 -17.62
CA VAL A 195 13.50 -10.39 -18.24
C VAL A 195 12.95 -10.70 -19.63
N LEU A 196 11.67 -10.37 -19.83
CA LEU A 196 10.93 -10.54 -21.08
C LEU A 196 10.90 -9.24 -21.90
N PHE A 197 10.77 -8.10 -21.21
CA PHE A 197 10.82 -6.76 -21.80
C PHE A 197 11.40 -5.76 -20.79
N GLU A 198 12.13 -4.75 -21.27
CA GLU A 198 12.63 -3.62 -20.49
C GLU A 198 12.47 -2.35 -21.31
N TRP A 199 12.08 -1.26 -20.65
CA TRP A 199 12.05 0.08 -21.24
C TRP A 199 12.69 1.09 -20.29
N ARG A 200 13.39 2.09 -20.84
CA ARG A 200 14.22 3.05 -20.11
C ARG A 200 13.95 4.49 -20.56
N ALA A 201 13.55 5.36 -19.65
CA ALA A 201 13.16 6.73 -19.99
C ALA A 201 14.27 7.51 -20.71
N SER A 202 15.52 7.37 -20.27
CA SER A 202 16.67 8.10 -20.85
C SER A 202 17.03 7.72 -22.30
N GLU A 203 16.50 6.61 -22.82
CA GLU A 203 16.70 6.19 -24.22
C GLU A 203 15.65 6.79 -25.17
N HIS A 204 14.51 7.26 -24.65
CA HIS A 204 13.35 7.71 -25.45
C HIS A 204 12.97 9.18 -25.24
N PHE A 205 13.43 9.84 -24.18
CA PHE A 205 13.11 11.23 -23.84
C PHE A 205 14.36 12.10 -23.68
N SER A 206 14.33 13.33 -24.20
CA SER A 206 15.37 14.31 -23.90
C SER A 206 15.17 14.90 -22.51
N PHE A 207 16.26 15.21 -21.82
CA PHE A 207 16.22 15.96 -20.55
C PHE A 207 15.57 17.36 -20.69
N THR A 208 15.42 17.87 -21.92
CA THR A 208 14.68 19.11 -22.20
C THR A 208 13.15 18.96 -22.22
N ASP A 209 12.64 17.74 -22.29
CA ASP A 209 11.21 17.45 -22.51
C ASP A 209 10.43 17.37 -21.18
N VAL A 210 11.14 17.36 -20.05
CA VAL A 210 10.60 17.26 -18.69
C VAL A 210 10.43 18.66 -18.08
N ASN A 211 9.33 18.85 -17.34
CA ASN A 211 9.13 20.06 -16.54
C ASN A 211 10.07 20.00 -15.33
N THR A 212 11.04 20.91 -15.27
CA THR A 212 11.97 21.03 -14.14
C THR A 212 11.25 21.55 -12.88
N LYS A 213 10.50 20.66 -12.22
CA LYS A 213 9.98 20.86 -10.87
C LYS A 213 11.19 20.88 -9.93
N ILE A 214 11.21 21.80 -8.96
CA ILE A 214 12.37 21.98 -8.07
C ILE A 214 12.48 20.79 -7.13
N THR A 215 13.42 19.88 -7.41
CA THR A 215 13.81 18.78 -6.53
C THR A 215 15.10 19.10 -5.78
N ASN A 216 15.38 18.37 -4.68
CA ASN A 216 16.70 18.43 -4.03
C ASN A 216 17.76 17.60 -4.78
N SER A 217 17.30 16.73 -5.67
CA SER A 217 18.06 15.86 -6.57
C SER A 217 18.57 16.66 -7.78
N THR A 218 19.69 17.35 -7.60
CA THR A 218 20.25 18.30 -8.57
C THR A 218 21.19 17.69 -9.63
N GLY A 219 21.44 16.38 -9.58
CA GLY A 219 22.28 15.64 -10.53
C GLY A 219 23.80 15.81 -10.36
N TRP A 220 24.27 16.67 -9.46
CA TRP A 220 25.72 16.93 -9.25
C TRP A 220 26.49 15.80 -8.56
N THR A 221 25.81 14.88 -7.88
CA THR A 221 26.44 13.76 -7.17
C THR A 221 25.55 12.52 -7.22
N PHE A 222 26.15 11.32 -7.13
CA PHE A 222 25.42 10.05 -7.06
C PHE A 222 24.32 10.05 -5.97
N ALA A 223 24.59 10.65 -4.82
CA ALA A 223 23.66 10.71 -3.68
C ALA A 223 22.52 11.75 -3.86
N HIS A 224 22.62 12.62 -4.87
CA HIS A 224 21.60 13.62 -5.23
C HIS A 224 21.34 13.56 -6.74
N ALA A 225 21.36 12.35 -7.30
CA ALA A 225 21.11 12.11 -8.71
C ALA A 225 19.70 12.59 -9.09
N TRP A 226 19.57 13.27 -10.22
CA TRP A 226 18.35 13.95 -10.63
C TRP A 226 17.27 12.94 -11.03
N ASP A 227 16.17 12.92 -10.28
CA ASP A 227 14.94 12.29 -10.72
C ASP A 227 14.30 13.18 -11.80
N PHE A 228 14.49 12.76 -13.07
CA PHE A 228 14.13 13.58 -14.22
C PHE A 228 12.77 13.21 -14.82
N PHE A 229 12.26 11.98 -14.60
CA PHE A 229 11.10 11.45 -15.32
C PHE A 229 9.98 10.98 -14.38
N HIS A 230 10.30 10.11 -13.43
CA HIS A 230 9.44 9.61 -12.36
C HIS A 230 8.15 8.93 -12.84
N LEU A 231 8.22 7.61 -13.08
CA LEU A 231 7.05 6.80 -13.45
C LEU A 231 6.07 6.63 -12.27
N HIS A 232 4.78 6.86 -12.52
CA HIS A 232 3.68 6.69 -11.56
C HIS A 232 2.82 5.45 -11.81
N SER A 233 2.65 5.07 -13.08
CA SER A 233 1.88 3.89 -13.48
C SER A 233 2.35 3.35 -14.82
N VAL A 234 2.19 2.04 -14.99
CA VAL A 234 2.49 1.26 -16.19
C VAL A 234 1.37 0.23 -16.37
N GLU A 235 0.88 0.06 -17.59
CA GLU A 235 -0.12 -0.95 -17.93
C GLU A 235 0.16 -1.53 -19.32
N LYS A 236 0.10 -2.86 -19.44
CA LYS A 236 0.20 -3.58 -20.72
C LYS A 236 -1.20 -3.84 -21.28
N ASP A 237 -1.47 -3.36 -22.48
CA ASP A 237 -2.75 -3.59 -23.18
C ASP A 237 -2.80 -4.98 -23.85
N THR A 238 -3.96 -5.36 -24.38
CA THR A 238 -4.20 -6.66 -25.05
C THR A 238 -3.50 -6.81 -26.41
N ARG A 239 -2.82 -5.77 -26.89
CA ARG A 239 -1.94 -5.81 -28.08
C ARG A 239 -0.48 -6.03 -27.69
N GLY A 240 -0.17 -6.01 -26.39
CA GLY A 240 1.16 -6.12 -25.81
C GLY A 240 1.89 -4.79 -25.67
N ASN A 241 1.23 -3.67 -25.95
CA ASN A 241 1.80 -2.31 -25.87
C ASN A 241 1.61 -1.71 -24.48
N TYR A 242 2.38 -0.68 -24.13
CA TYR A 242 2.38 -0.13 -22.76
C TYR A 242 1.85 1.30 -22.69
N LEU A 243 0.93 1.57 -21.76
CA LEU A 243 0.57 2.91 -21.31
C LEU A 243 1.38 3.25 -20.06
N ILE A 244 2.04 4.41 -20.06
CA ILE A 244 2.74 4.94 -18.88
C ILE A 244 2.24 6.33 -18.49
N SER A 245 2.33 6.65 -17.21
CA SER A 245 2.17 8.01 -16.69
C SER A 245 3.42 8.45 -15.91
N ALA A 246 3.83 9.71 -16.07
CA ALA A 246 5.05 10.24 -15.47
C ALA A 246 4.82 11.59 -14.77
N LEU A 247 5.44 11.78 -13.59
CA LEU A 247 5.25 12.97 -12.76
C LEU A 247 5.88 14.21 -13.40
N HIS A 248 7.12 14.11 -13.88
CA HIS A 248 7.87 15.29 -14.34
C HIS A 248 7.53 15.73 -15.76
N THR A 249 6.87 14.91 -16.58
CA THR A 249 6.44 15.33 -17.93
C THR A 249 4.98 15.79 -18.01
N ASP A 250 4.18 15.50 -16.97
CA ASP A 250 2.74 15.81 -16.92
C ASP A 250 1.91 15.20 -18.08
N HIS A 251 2.39 14.10 -18.67
CA HIS A 251 1.69 13.41 -19.76
C HIS A 251 1.60 11.89 -19.58
N LEU A 252 0.66 11.30 -20.31
CA LEU A 252 0.60 9.87 -20.61
C LEU A 252 1.43 9.61 -21.88
N THR A 253 2.05 8.44 -21.96
CA THR A 253 2.74 7.97 -23.18
C THR A 253 2.28 6.56 -23.49
N TYR A 254 2.00 6.29 -24.76
CA TYR A 254 1.71 4.95 -25.25
C TYR A 254 2.88 4.47 -26.12
N LEU A 255 3.38 3.26 -25.81
CA LEU A 255 4.64 2.72 -26.29
C LEU A 255 4.41 1.41 -27.06
N ASP A 256 5.15 1.19 -28.15
CA ASP A 256 5.17 -0.09 -28.86
C ASP A 256 5.84 -1.16 -27.98
N GLY A 257 5.14 -2.28 -27.80
CA GLY A 257 5.57 -3.37 -26.91
C GLY A 257 6.72 -4.22 -27.42
N ARG A 258 7.31 -3.90 -28.58
CA ARG A 258 8.39 -4.64 -29.22
C ARG A 258 9.64 -3.79 -29.40
N SER A 259 9.49 -2.52 -29.76
CA SER A 259 10.63 -1.59 -29.91
C SER A 259 10.78 -0.59 -28.77
N GLY A 260 9.75 -0.39 -27.94
CA GLY A 260 9.72 0.68 -26.94
C GLY A 260 9.46 2.08 -27.52
N ASP A 261 9.26 2.20 -28.84
CA ASP A 261 9.05 3.48 -29.51
C ASP A 261 7.75 4.15 -29.05
N ILE A 262 7.76 5.48 -28.98
CA ILE A 262 6.58 6.29 -28.65
C ILE A 262 5.60 6.23 -29.82
N ILE A 263 4.40 5.67 -29.58
CA ILE A 263 3.28 5.68 -30.52
C ILE A 263 2.55 7.04 -30.44
N TRP A 264 2.24 7.49 -29.22
CA TRP A 264 1.67 8.82 -28.97
C TRP A 264 1.89 9.29 -27.53
N ARG A 265 1.72 10.60 -27.31
CA ARG A 265 1.67 11.26 -26.00
C ARG A 265 0.38 12.07 -25.84
N LEU A 266 -0.13 12.14 -24.62
CA LEU A 266 -1.33 12.90 -24.24
C LEU A 266 -1.05 13.67 -22.95
N GLY A 267 -1.10 14.99 -23.00
CA GLY A 267 -0.82 15.87 -21.85
C GLY A 267 0.49 16.67 -21.96
N GLY A 268 0.86 17.33 -20.87
CA GLY A 268 2.13 18.06 -20.73
C GLY A 268 2.42 19.09 -21.83
N ASN A 269 3.71 19.30 -22.10
CA ASN A 269 4.18 20.15 -23.20
C ASN A 269 4.12 19.46 -24.58
N HIS A 270 3.81 18.16 -24.60
CA HIS A 270 3.88 17.29 -25.78
C HIS A 270 2.62 16.42 -25.87
N THR A 271 1.56 16.97 -26.43
CA THR A 271 0.33 16.23 -26.75
C THR A 271 0.19 16.05 -28.26
N ASP A 272 0.00 14.81 -28.70
CA ASP A 272 -0.32 14.48 -30.08
C ASP A 272 -1.84 14.54 -30.34
N PHE A 273 -2.65 14.70 -29.28
CA PHE A 273 -4.11 14.79 -29.33
C PHE A 273 -4.64 16.22 -29.33
N GLN A 274 -5.68 16.46 -30.14
CA GLN A 274 -6.55 17.62 -30.04
C GLN A 274 -7.55 17.44 -28.89
N ASP A 275 -7.48 18.31 -27.89
CA ASP A 275 -8.51 18.44 -26.85
C ASP A 275 -9.79 19.02 -27.45
N ILE A 276 -10.86 18.22 -27.48
CA ILE A 276 -12.20 18.62 -27.94
C ILE A 276 -13.18 18.80 -26.77
N SER A 277 -12.70 18.75 -25.52
CA SER A 277 -13.51 18.69 -24.29
C SER A 277 -14.21 19.99 -23.88
N SER A 278 -14.25 20.98 -24.77
CA SER A 278 -14.98 22.25 -24.59
C SER A 278 -14.68 22.96 -23.27
N GLY A 279 -13.41 22.93 -22.84
CA GLY A 279 -12.92 23.59 -21.62
C GLY A 279 -12.80 22.70 -20.38
N LYS A 280 -13.21 21.41 -20.44
CA LYS A 280 -13.01 20.47 -19.32
C LYS A 280 -11.54 20.04 -19.12
N ARG A 281 -10.63 20.41 -20.04
CA ARG A 281 -9.18 20.14 -19.98
C ARG A 281 -8.88 18.64 -19.96
N ALA A 282 -9.17 17.96 -21.07
CA ALA A 282 -8.85 16.54 -21.25
C ALA A 282 -7.34 16.31 -21.44
N SER A 283 -6.61 17.25 -22.04
CA SER A 283 -5.14 17.15 -22.24
C SER A 283 -4.33 18.09 -21.33
N ASN A 284 -4.90 18.59 -20.24
CA ASN A 284 -4.22 19.49 -19.30
C ASN A 284 -4.50 19.05 -17.86
N PHE A 285 -3.68 18.11 -17.41
CA PHE A 285 -3.59 17.51 -16.08
C PHE A 285 -2.12 17.55 -15.65
N ALA A 286 -1.81 17.36 -14.35
CA ALA A 286 -0.43 17.29 -13.88
C ALA A 286 -0.21 16.18 -12.85
N SER A 287 1.03 15.68 -12.82
CA SER A 287 1.48 14.53 -12.05
C SER A 287 0.54 13.30 -12.16
N PRO A 288 0.13 12.88 -13.37
CA PRO A 288 -0.92 11.87 -13.58
C PRO A 288 -0.63 10.52 -12.90
N ASN A 289 -1.59 9.97 -12.15
CA ASN A 289 -1.45 8.69 -11.42
C ASN A 289 -2.56 7.67 -11.77
N ASP A 290 -2.22 6.38 -11.71
CA ASP A 290 -3.10 5.24 -12.00
C ASP A 290 -3.83 5.33 -13.35
N ALA A 291 -3.08 5.62 -14.42
CA ALA A 291 -3.62 5.63 -15.77
C ALA A 291 -3.95 4.20 -16.21
N ARG A 292 -5.21 3.93 -16.58
CA ARG A 292 -5.68 2.62 -17.03
C ARG A 292 -6.56 2.73 -18.27
N PHE A 293 -6.30 1.88 -19.27
CA PHE A 293 -7.14 1.67 -20.44
C PHE A 293 -8.39 0.83 -20.12
N HIS A 294 -9.48 1.19 -20.79
CA HIS A 294 -10.74 0.46 -20.84
C HIS A 294 -11.27 0.49 -22.28
N ASP A 295 -12.31 -0.29 -22.58
CA ASP A 295 -13.00 -0.29 -23.87
C ASP A 295 -12.04 -0.45 -25.08
N ASP A 296 -11.17 -1.46 -25.05
CA ASP A 296 -10.11 -1.74 -26.04
C ASP A 296 -9.19 -0.54 -26.34
N GLY A 297 -8.92 0.26 -25.31
CA GLY A 297 -8.03 1.42 -25.37
C GLY A 297 -8.69 2.72 -25.85
N ASN A 298 -10.02 2.74 -26.01
CA ASN A 298 -10.77 3.95 -26.38
C ASN A 298 -11.17 4.81 -25.16
N THR A 299 -11.04 4.27 -23.95
CA THR A 299 -11.34 4.95 -22.69
C THR A 299 -10.11 4.89 -21.78
N ILE A 300 -9.81 5.97 -21.05
CA ILE A 300 -8.75 6.00 -20.03
C ILE A 300 -9.32 6.51 -18.70
N THR A 301 -9.14 5.79 -17.61
CA THR A 301 -9.28 6.36 -16.25
C THR A 301 -7.95 6.94 -15.80
N LEU A 302 -7.99 8.09 -15.13
CA LEU A 302 -6.81 8.77 -14.61
C LEU A 302 -7.14 9.53 -13.32
N PHE A 303 -6.23 9.52 -12.35
CA PHE A 303 -6.22 10.50 -11.26
C PHE A 303 -5.28 11.65 -11.63
N ASP A 304 -5.84 12.86 -11.76
CA ASP A 304 -5.14 14.12 -12.02
C ASP A 304 -4.83 14.76 -10.66
N ASN A 305 -3.58 14.60 -10.22
CA ASN A 305 -3.10 15.04 -8.92
C ASN A 305 -3.08 16.56 -8.76
N THR A 306 -3.08 17.33 -9.87
CA THR A 306 -3.16 18.79 -9.85
C THR A 306 -3.58 19.29 -11.24
N THR A 307 -4.82 19.72 -11.44
CA THR A 307 -5.16 20.38 -12.71
C THR A 307 -4.44 21.75 -12.80
N PRO A 308 -3.61 22.01 -13.82
CA PRO A 308 -2.87 23.27 -13.92
C PRO A 308 -3.79 24.51 -13.97
N GLY A 309 -3.37 25.55 -13.27
CA GLY A 309 -4.14 26.79 -13.06
C GLY A 309 -4.98 26.75 -11.78
N ASP A 310 -5.82 25.73 -11.62
CA ASP A 310 -6.84 25.69 -10.55
C ASP A 310 -6.30 25.09 -9.25
N LYS A 311 -5.29 24.21 -9.33
CA LYS A 311 -4.72 23.46 -8.19
C LYS A 311 -5.75 22.56 -7.48
N ILE A 312 -6.66 21.98 -8.25
CA ILE A 312 -7.69 21.06 -7.75
C ILE A 312 -7.38 19.67 -8.28
N ASN A 313 -7.40 18.68 -7.40
CA ASN A 313 -7.20 17.26 -7.71
C ASN A 313 -8.52 16.70 -8.31
N ARG A 314 -8.48 15.65 -9.14
CA ARG A 314 -9.71 15.00 -9.65
C ARG A 314 -9.47 13.59 -10.16
N GLY A 315 -10.51 12.76 -10.07
CA GLY A 315 -10.63 11.63 -10.99
C GLY A 315 -11.17 12.10 -12.34
N VAL A 316 -10.73 11.51 -13.44
CA VAL A 316 -11.34 11.70 -14.77
C VAL A 316 -11.50 10.36 -15.50
N ILE A 317 -12.52 10.30 -16.36
CA ILE A 317 -12.61 9.34 -17.46
C ILE A 317 -12.47 10.13 -18.76
N LEU A 318 -11.45 9.79 -19.54
CA LEU A 318 -11.18 10.35 -20.85
C LEU A 318 -11.66 9.39 -21.93
N ASN A 319 -12.30 9.92 -22.97
CA ASN A 319 -12.50 9.22 -24.23
C ASN A 319 -11.34 9.60 -25.16
N VAL A 320 -10.66 8.62 -25.75
CA VAL A 320 -9.56 8.82 -26.71
C VAL A 320 -9.90 8.19 -28.06
N ASP A 321 -9.81 8.98 -29.13
CA ASP A 321 -9.87 8.47 -30.50
C ASP A 321 -8.44 8.42 -31.04
N GLN A 322 -7.83 7.23 -31.01
CA GLN A 322 -6.44 7.01 -31.46
C GLN A 322 -6.25 7.06 -32.99
N ILE A 323 -7.33 7.27 -33.77
CA ILE A 323 -7.27 7.41 -35.24
C ILE A 323 -7.36 8.88 -35.64
N LYS A 324 -8.28 9.63 -35.02
CA LYS A 324 -8.43 11.08 -35.23
C LYS A 324 -7.47 11.90 -34.37
N MET A 325 -6.82 11.28 -33.39
CA MET A 325 -6.03 11.93 -32.35
C MET A 325 -6.83 13.02 -31.64
N THR A 326 -8.01 12.67 -31.13
CA THR A 326 -8.88 13.59 -30.35
C THR A 326 -9.19 13.03 -28.96
N VAL A 327 -9.27 13.90 -27.96
CA VAL A 327 -9.55 13.53 -26.56
C VAL A 327 -10.66 14.39 -25.94
N ASP A 328 -11.55 13.76 -25.17
CA ASP A 328 -12.65 14.41 -24.43
C ASP A 328 -12.71 13.92 -22.97
N VAL A 329 -13.18 14.75 -22.05
CA VAL A 329 -13.54 14.33 -20.68
C VAL A 329 -14.99 13.82 -20.70
N ARG A 330 -15.15 12.50 -20.66
CA ARG A 330 -16.46 11.84 -20.47
C ARG A 330 -17.08 12.25 -19.14
N SER A 331 -16.32 12.04 -18.06
CA SER A 331 -16.75 12.28 -16.69
C SER A 331 -15.61 12.83 -15.84
N GLU A 332 -15.96 13.66 -14.86
CA GLU A 332 -15.03 14.29 -13.92
C GLU A 332 -15.55 14.10 -12.48
N PHE A 333 -14.65 13.75 -11.57
CA PHE A 333 -14.96 13.36 -10.21
C PHE A 333 -14.21 14.29 -9.25
N ARG A 334 -14.90 15.35 -8.81
CA ARG A 334 -14.43 16.31 -7.80
C ARG A 334 -14.69 15.79 -6.40
N ALA A 335 -13.78 16.06 -5.48
CA ALA A 335 -13.81 15.47 -4.15
C ALA A 335 -15.02 15.95 -3.34
N TYR A 336 -15.70 15.02 -2.65
CA TYR A 336 -16.85 15.39 -1.81
C TYR A 336 -16.38 16.07 -0.51
N THR A 337 -16.87 17.29 -0.28
CA THR A 337 -16.66 18.04 0.97
C THR A 337 -17.49 17.46 2.11
N HIS A 338 -16.84 17.17 3.23
CA HIS A 338 -17.50 16.84 4.50
C HIS A 338 -17.05 17.83 5.58
N ASP A 339 -18.00 18.40 6.32
CA ASP A 339 -17.79 19.32 7.45
C ASP A 339 -16.75 20.44 7.20
N GLY A 340 -16.73 20.94 5.96
CA GLY A 340 -15.86 22.04 5.51
C GLY A 340 -14.47 21.61 5.03
N VAL A 341 -14.13 20.32 5.13
CA VAL A 341 -12.90 19.73 4.61
C VAL A 341 -13.17 19.04 3.28
N THR A 342 -12.35 19.31 2.27
CA THR A 342 -12.45 18.65 0.96
C THR A 342 -11.11 17.98 0.64
N PRO A 343 -11.05 16.70 0.25
CA PRO A 343 -9.81 16.02 -0.13
C PRO A 343 -8.95 16.78 -1.16
N GLU A 344 -9.57 17.58 -2.04
CA GLU A 344 -8.88 18.38 -3.06
C GLU A 344 -8.26 19.70 -2.55
N SER A 345 -8.45 20.10 -1.28
CA SER A 345 -7.84 21.32 -0.73
C SER A 345 -6.36 21.17 -0.35
N HIS A 346 -5.81 19.97 -0.49
CA HIS A 346 -4.41 19.66 -0.20
C HIS A 346 -3.68 19.23 -1.49
N PRO A 347 -2.43 19.68 -1.73
CA PRO A 347 -1.62 19.17 -2.83
C PRO A 347 -1.48 17.65 -2.66
N GLN A 348 -1.80 16.88 -3.69
CA GLN A 348 -1.90 15.43 -3.53
C GLN A 348 -0.83 14.66 -4.29
N SER A 349 -0.26 13.65 -3.62
CA SER A 349 0.46 12.56 -4.27
C SER A 349 -0.38 11.29 -4.17
N ASP A 350 -0.04 10.30 -4.99
CA ASP A 350 -0.75 9.01 -5.03
C ASP A 350 -2.19 9.19 -5.56
N GLY A 351 -3.08 8.24 -5.27
CA GLY A 351 -4.49 8.28 -5.67
C GLY A 351 -4.83 7.35 -6.83
N SER A 352 -6.13 7.14 -7.07
CA SER A 352 -6.60 6.29 -8.17
C SER A 352 -8.07 6.49 -8.54
N VAL A 353 -8.41 6.03 -9.74
CA VAL A 353 -9.79 5.90 -10.25
C VAL A 353 -10.02 4.46 -10.67
N GLN A 354 -11.13 3.86 -10.24
CA GLN A 354 -11.51 2.49 -10.62
C GLN A 354 -12.98 2.45 -11.07
N LEU A 355 -13.25 1.89 -12.24
CA LEU A 355 -14.60 1.56 -12.69
C LEU A 355 -15.09 0.30 -11.95
N LEU A 356 -16.32 0.32 -11.45
CA LEU A 356 -16.92 -0.80 -10.71
C LEU A 356 -18.00 -1.52 -11.54
N PRO A 357 -18.22 -2.85 -11.35
CA PRO A 357 -19.18 -3.63 -12.15
C PRO A 357 -20.64 -3.15 -12.06
N ASN A 358 -21.00 -2.44 -11.01
CA ASN A 358 -22.33 -1.84 -10.81
C ASN A 358 -22.52 -0.50 -11.56
N GLY A 359 -21.50 0.00 -12.26
CA GLY A 359 -21.52 1.31 -12.93
C GLY A 359 -21.13 2.49 -12.05
N ASN A 360 -20.77 2.27 -10.78
CA ASN A 360 -20.12 3.29 -9.95
C ASN A 360 -18.65 3.47 -10.38
N VAL A 361 -18.05 4.57 -9.93
CA VAL A 361 -16.63 4.89 -10.06
C VAL A 361 -16.08 5.18 -8.67
N LEU A 362 -15.11 4.37 -8.23
CA LEU A 362 -14.37 4.57 -6.99
C LEU A 362 -13.20 5.53 -7.25
N VAL A 363 -13.10 6.57 -6.42
CA VAL A 363 -11.95 7.49 -6.38
C VAL A 363 -11.30 7.41 -5.01
N SER A 364 -10.03 7.01 -4.97
CA SER A 364 -9.20 7.03 -3.77
C SER A 364 -8.27 8.22 -3.82
N TYR A 365 -8.18 9.03 -2.77
CA TYR A 365 -7.48 10.31 -2.89
C TYR A 365 -5.95 10.20 -2.76
N GLY A 366 -5.39 9.29 -1.98
CA GLY A 366 -3.93 9.15 -1.82
C GLY A 366 -3.38 9.72 -0.51
N LEU A 367 -2.14 10.23 -0.52
CA LEU A 367 -1.36 10.59 0.67
C LEU A 367 -2.10 11.51 1.66
N ASN A 368 -2.58 12.65 1.20
CA ASN A 368 -3.01 13.78 2.03
C ASN A 368 -4.52 13.80 2.33
N ALA A 369 -5.23 12.72 2.09
CA ALA A 369 -6.65 12.61 2.42
C ALA A 369 -7.01 11.16 2.76
N PRO A 370 -7.24 10.82 4.05
CA PRO A 370 -7.55 9.46 4.50
C PRO A 370 -9.01 9.09 4.18
N ALA A 371 -9.37 9.11 2.90
CA ALA A 371 -10.72 8.88 2.43
C ALA A 371 -10.76 8.31 1.00
N TRP A 372 -11.93 7.78 0.65
CA TRP A 372 -12.31 7.48 -0.73
C TRP A 372 -13.78 7.83 -0.94
N THR A 373 -14.20 7.93 -2.20
CA THR A 373 -15.60 8.24 -2.54
C THR A 373 -16.02 7.46 -3.77
N GLU A 374 -17.18 6.82 -3.70
CA GLU A 374 -17.83 6.24 -4.86
C GLU A 374 -18.80 7.24 -5.47
N TYR A 375 -18.81 7.31 -6.80
CA TYR A 375 -19.67 8.18 -7.61
C TYR A 375 -20.49 7.33 -8.58
N SER A 376 -21.61 7.85 -9.08
CA SER A 376 -22.12 7.35 -10.37
C SER A 376 -21.18 7.75 -11.51
N ASP A 377 -21.26 7.06 -12.64
CA ASP A 377 -20.67 7.47 -13.92
C ASP A 377 -20.80 8.98 -14.26
N LEU A 378 -21.89 9.64 -13.89
CA LEU A 378 -22.12 11.10 -14.05
C LEU A 378 -21.41 12.01 -13.01
N GLY A 379 -20.53 11.48 -12.15
CA GLY A 379 -19.80 12.29 -11.16
C GLY A 379 -20.61 12.71 -9.92
N ILE A 380 -21.76 12.06 -9.64
CA ILE A 380 -22.56 12.33 -8.44
C ILE A 380 -22.08 11.42 -7.30
N PRO A 381 -21.59 11.96 -6.16
CA PRO A 381 -21.13 11.14 -5.04
C PRO A 381 -22.27 10.31 -4.45
N LYS A 382 -22.01 9.02 -4.23
CA LYS A 382 -22.93 8.03 -3.67
C LYS A 382 -22.62 7.76 -2.21
N CYS A 383 -21.38 7.38 -1.93
CA CYS A 383 -20.90 7.05 -0.59
C CYS A 383 -19.49 7.64 -0.39
N GLN A 384 -19.18 8.15 0.80
CA GLN A 384 -17.84 8.59 1.18
C GLN A 384 -17.47 7.90 2.49
N THR A 385 -16.27 7.33 2.51
CA THR A 385 -15.70 6.67 3.68
C THR A 385 -14.38 7.33 4.03
N GLN A 386 -14.15 7.53 5.32
CA GLN A 386 -12.93 8.09 5.89
C GLN A 386 -12.30 7.09 6.86
N PHE A 387 -10.97 7.03 6.91
CA PHE A 387 -10.19 6.15 7.81
C PHE A 387 -9.18 6.93 8.68
N GLY A 388 -9.36 8.25 8.76
CA GLY A 388 -8.58 9.19 9.56
C GLY A 388 -9.48 10.34 10.02
N SER A 389 -8.98 11.14 10.97
CA SER A 389 -9.71 12.31 11.49
C SER A 389 -9.77 13.45 10.45
N LEU A 390 -10.70 14.41 10.58
CA LEU A 390 -10.64 15.66 9.80
C LEU A 390 -9.30 16.41 9.97
N SER A 391 -8.69 16.35 11.16
CA SER A 391 -7.37 16.91 11.44
C SER A 391 -6.21 16.15 10.78
N SER A 392 -6.45 14.97 10.20
CA SER A 392 -5.48 14.17 9.45
C SER A 392 -5.40 14.54 7.97
N TYR A 393 -6.28 15.42 7.47
CA TYR A 393 -6.18 15.91 6.09
C TYR A 393 -4.96 16.83 5.93
N GLY A 394 -4.19 16.60 4.86
CA GLY A 394 -2.95 17.34 4.59
C GLY A 394 -1.71 16.91 5.38
N THR A 395 -1.79 15.90 6.26
CA THR A 395 -0.66 15.47 7.10
C THR A 395 0.15 14.30 6.52
N GLY A 396 -0.42 13.58 5.54
CA GLY A 396 0.10 12.29 5.07
C GLY A 396 -0.08 11.13 6.06
N ASN A 397 -0.87 11.32 7.13
CA ASN A 397 -0.99 10.38 8.23
C ASN A 397 -2.42 10.40 8.84
N PRO A 398 -3.21 9.30 8.77
CA PRO A 398 -2.89 8.07 8.07
C PRO A 398 -3.03 8.29 6.56
N ALA A 399 -2.39 7.43 5.76
CA ALA A 399 -2.50 7.45 4.31
C ALA A 399 -2.71 6.03 3.77
N SER A 400 -3.23 5.94 2.55
CA SER A 400 -3.17 4.73 1.71
C SER A 400 -2.90 5.19 0.29
N TYR A 401 -1.90 4.61 -0.37
CA TYR A 401 -1.45 5.05 -1.70
C TYR A 401 -2.56 4.94 -2.75
N ARG A 402 -3.28 3.82 -2.74
CA ARG A 402 -4.53 3.60 -3.48
C ARG A 402 -5.54 2.90 -2.57
N VAL A 403 -6.81 2.90 -2.96
CA VAL A 403 -7.87 2.05 -2.40
C VAL A 403 -8.58 1.40 -3.58
N LYS A 404 -8.79 0.09 -3.54
CA LYS A 404 -9.44 -0.70 -4.60
C LYS A 404 -10.63 -1.47 -4.06
N LYS A 405 -11.60 -1.80 -4.92
CA LYS A 405 -12.64 -2.79 -4.61
C LYS A 405 -12.51 -4.01 -5.50
N ARG A 406 -12.48 -5.21 -4.91
CA ARG A 406 -12.30 -6.49 -5.62
C ARG A 406 -13.16 -7.59 -5.00
N PRO A 407 -13.55 -8.63 -5.77
CA PRO A 407 -13.97 -9.89 -5.19
C PRO A 407 -12.75 -10.57 -4.54
N TRP A 408 -12.97 -11.30 -3.45
CA TRP A 408 -11.94 -12.11 -2.80
C TRP A 408 -12.60 -13.33 -2.14
N THR A 409 -11.89 -14.44 -2.05
CA THR A 409 -12.31 -15.62 -1.29
C THR A 409 -11.16 -16.03 -0.38
N GLY A 410 -11.32 -15.74 0.91
CA GLY A 410 -10.35 -16.07 1.95
C GLY A 410 -10.72 -17.36 2.67
N LEU A 411 -9.80 -18.31 2.64
CA LEU A 411 -9.86 -19.67 3.19
C LEU A 411 -8.63 -19.91 4.09
N PRO A 412 -8.44 -19.11 5.16
CA PRO A 412 -7.27 -19.19 6.02
C PRO A 412 -7.09 -20.60 6.60
N ASP A 413 -5.83 -21.01 6.76
CA ASP A 413 -5.46 -22.29 7.38
C ASP A 413 -5.45 -22.27 8.91
N SER A 414 -5.59 -21.08 9.51
CA SER A 414 -5.87 -20.89 10.93
C SER A 414 -7.26 -21.40 11.32
N THR A 415 -7.51 -21.55 12.62
CA THR A 415 -8.85 -21.82 13.18
C THR A 415 -9.54 -20.53 13.63
N PRO A 416 -10.87 -20.50 13.80
CA PRO A 416 -11.54 -19.38 14.45
C PRO A 416 -11.00 -19.10 15.85
N ASP A 417 -10.74 -17.83 16.13
CA ASP A 417 -10.34 -17.32 17.45
C ASP A 417 -11.59 -16.95 18.26
N PHE A 418 -11.63 -17.32 19.54
CA PHE A 418 -12.71 -16.88 20.42
C PHE A 418 -12.27 -16.71 21.88
N GLU A 419 -12.92 -15.78 22.57
CA GLU A 419 -12.72 -15.48 24.00
C GLU A 419 -14.06 -15.58 24.74
N LEU A 420 -14.02 -16.01 26.01
CA LEU A 420 -15.18 -16.10 26.90
C LEU A 420 -15.10 -15.06 28.02
N ASP A 421 -16.19 -14.34 28.27
CA ASP A 421 -16.42 -13.56 29.50
C ASP A 421 -17.81 -13.86 30.05
N GLY A 422 -17.89 -14.51 31.22
CA GLY A 422 -19.15 -14.97 31.79
C GLY A 422 -19.95 -15.86 30.83
N TYR A 423 -21.08 -15.34 30.35
CA TYR A 423 -21.98 -15.99 29.37
C TYR A 423 -21.87 -15.36 27.96
N GLU A 424 -20.82 -14.60 27.66
CA GLU A 424 -20.54 -14.09 26.32
C GLU A 424 -19.34 -14.80 25.70
N ALA A 425 -19.49 -15.23 24.45
CA ALA A 425 -18.38 -15.61 23.58
C ALA A 425 -18.18 -14.53 22.50
N ALA A 426 -16.99 -13.93 22.44
CA ALA A 426 -16.58 -13.11 21.31
C ALA A 426 -15.84 -14.02 20.31
N ILE A 427 -16.22 -14.02 19.03
CA ILE A 427 -15.58 -14.86 18.00
C ILE A 427 -15.27 -14.08 16.72
N SER A 428 -14.09 -14.31 16.16
CA SER A 428 -13.69 -13.88 14.81
C SER A 428 -12.88 -14.97 14.10
N TRP A 429 -12.57 -14.78 12.82
CA TRP A 429 -11.64 -15.63 12.09
C TRP A 429 -10.98 -14.80 10.98
N ASN A 430 -9.73 -14.40 11.22
CA ASN A 430 -9.00 -13.45 10.37
C ASN A 430 -8.90 -13.95 8.92
N GLY A 431 -9.59 -13.29 8.00
CA GLY A 431 -9.62 -13.63 6.58
C GLY A 431 -10.67 -14.64 6.11
N ALA A 432 -11.46 -15.25 6.98
CA ALA A 432 -12.44 -16.26 6.54
C ALA A 432 -13.69 -15.62 5.92
N THR A 433 -13.79 -15.61 4.58
CA THR A 433 -14.91 -14.94 3.86
C THR A 433 -16.17 -15.79 3.74
N GLU A 434 -16.06 -17.12 3.73
CA GLU A 434 -17.20 -18.03 3.53
C GLU A 434 -18.02 -18.32 4.80
N VAL A 435 -17.64 -17.77 5.96
CA VAL A 435 -18.37 -17.97 7.21
C VAL A 435 -19.70 -17.23 7.20
N HIS A 436 -20.80 -17.98 7.28
CA HIS A 436 -22.15 -17.44 7.32
C HIS A 436 -22.77 -17.52 8.73
N GLN A 437 -22.49 -18.58 9.49
CA GLN A 437 -23.10 -18.82 10.80
C GLN A 437 -22.10 -19.42 11.78
N TRP A 438 -22.28 -19.12 13.06
CA TRP A 438 -21.52 -19.68 14.18
C TRP A 438 -22.40 -20.64 14.98
N VAL A 439 -21.83 -21.77 15.43
CA VAL A 439 -22.49 -22.69 16.37
C VAL A 439 -21.59 -22.88 17.58
N VAL A 440 -22.04 -22.46 18.76
CA VAL A 440 -21.38 -22.78 20.03
C VAL A 440 -21.80 -24.18 20.43
N GLU A 441 -20.83 -25.05 20.68
CA GLU A 441 -21.02 -26.42 21.14
C GLU A 441 -20.38 -26.63 22.52
N GLY A 442 -20.99 -27.45 23.37
CA GLY A 442 -20.46 -27.80 24.69
C GLY A 442 -20.23 -29.30 24.88
N ALA A 443 -19.31 -29.65 25.78
CA ALA A 443 -18.99 -31.03 26.16
C ALA A 443 -18.86 -31.22 27.67
N GLU A 444 -19.26 -32.39 28.18
CA GLU A 444 -19.19 -32.75 29.61
C GLU A 444 -17.79 -33.22 30.07
N VAL A 445 -16.97 -33.72 29.15
CA VAL A 445 -15.73 -34.45 29.49
C VAL A 445 -14.50 -33.63 29.10
N PRO A 446 -13.50 -33.47 29.99
CA PRO A 446 -12.22 -32.89 29.62
C PRO A 446 -11.55 -33.75 28.53
N LEU A 447 -11.03 -33.09 27.50
CA LEU A 447 -10.25 -33.80 26.49
C LEU A 447 -9.04 -34.47 27.15
N PRO A 448 -8.66 -35.70 26.75
CA PRO A 448 -7.45 -36.32 27.27
C PRO A 448 -6.24 -35.44 26.95
N ARG A 449 -5.56 -34.94 27.99
CA ARG A 449 -4.28 -34.22 27.83
C ARG A 449 -3.30 -35.14 27.09
N SER A 450 -2.82 -34.69 25.92
CA SER A 450 -1.76 -35.39 25.19
C SER A 450 -0.53 -35.52 26.07
N ASN A 451 -0.28 -36.73 26.54
CA ASN A 451 0.82 -37.12 27.41
C ASN A 451 1.44 -38.44 26.90
N SER A 452 1.56 -38.58 25.58
CA SER A 452 2.24 -39.69 24.91
C SER A 452 3.13 -39.17 23.79
N ARG A 453 4.44 -39.14 24.05
CA ARG A 453 5.49 -38.75 23.10
C ARG A 453 5.83 -39.90 22.15
N SER A 454 4.81 -40.44 21.47
CA SER A 454 4.90 -41.49 20.45
C SER A 454 3.52 -41.76 19.84
N ASP A 455 3.17 -41.02 18.78
CA ASP A 455 2.47 -41.47 17.57
C ASP A 455 2.08 -40.24 16.72
N GLU A 456 2.56 -40.19 15.47
CA GLU A 456 2.35 -39.06 14.53
C GLU A 456 1.00 -39.17 13.81
N SER A 457 -0.10 -39.22 14.58
CA SER A 457 -1.46 -39.15 14.04
C SER A 457 -2.33 -38.21 14.87
N ASP A 458 -2.52 -37.00 14.33
CA ASP A 458 -3.53 -35.99 14.69
C ASP A 458 -3.90 -35.84 16.19
N PRO A 459 -3.27 -34.89 16.92
CA PRO A 459 -3.61 -34.58 18.31
C PRO A 459 -4.98 -33.89 18.53
N GLN A 460 -5.73 -33.52 17.48
CA GLN A 460 -6.97 -32.74 17.57
C GLN A 460 -8.26 -33.56 17.41
N ALA A 461 -8.17 -34.84 17.03
CA ALA A 461 -9.33 -35.72 16.79
C ALA A 461 -10.07 -36.18 18.07
N VAL A 462 -10.52 -35.24 18.90
CA VAL A 462 -11.58 -35.52 19.88
C VAL A 462 -12.87 -35.76 19.11
N SER A 463 -13.44 -36.95 19.29
CA SER A 463 -14.67 -37.35 18.61
C SER A 463 -15.77 -36.31 18.79
N ASP A 464 -16.27 -35.78 17.67
CA ASP A 464 -17.35 -34.80 17.63
C ASP A 464 -18.63 -35.25 18.35
N THR A 465 -18.77 -36.56 18.60
CA THR A 465 -19.84 -37.16 19.41
C THR A 465 -19.91 -36.67 20.86
N TYR A 466 -18.85 -36.05 21.40
CA TYR A 466 -18.84 -35.49 22.76
C TYR A 466 -19.41 -34.07 22.84
N PHE A 467 -19.63 -33.42 21.69
CA PHE A 467 -20.10 -32.04 21.61
C PHE A 467 -21.56 -31.96 21.21
N SER A 468 -22.35 -31.17 21.93
CA SER A 468 -23.73 -30.83 21.57
C SER A 468 -23.86 -29.33 21.32
N ALA A 469 -24.63 -28.95 20.30
CA ALA A 469 -24.91 -27.55 20.00
C ALA A 469 -25.70 -26.91 21.15
N ILE A 470 -25.20 -25.79 21.65
CA ILE A 470 -25.84 -24.96 22.68
C ILE A 470 -26.65 -23.84 22.01
N THR A 471 -26.01 -23.08 21.12
CA THR A 471 -26.66 -21.96 20.41
C THR A 471 -26.07 -21.79 19.02
N LYS A 472 -26.85 -21.18 18.11
CA LYS A 472 -26.48 -20.90 16.73
C LYS A 472 -26.91 -19.50 16.36
N VAL A 473 -26.00 -18.73 15.75
CA VAL A 473 -26.22 -17.34 15.33
C VAL A 473 -25.66 -17.09 13.93
N GLU A 474 -26.13 -16.05 13.28
CA GLU A 474 -25.54 -15.55 12.03
C GLU A 474 -24.26 -14.75 12.33
N LYS A 475 -23.30 -14.76 11.41
CA LYS A 475 -22.09 -13.94 11.53
C LYS A 475 -22.48 -12.46 11.40
N ASN A 476 -22.04 -11.65 12.35
CA ASN A 476 -22.19 -10.20 12.32
C ASN A 476 -20.80 -9.55 12.43
N GLY A 477 -20.50 -8.61 11.53
CA GLY A 477 -19.21 -7.91 11.46
C GLY A 477 -17.98 -8.84 11.33
N PHE A 478 -16.82 -8.34 11.77
CA PHE A 478 -15.60 -9.16 11.94
C PHE A 478 -15.73 -10.09 13.16
N GLU A 479 -16.00 -9.47 14.31
CA GLU A 479 -16.22 -10.12 15.59
C GLU A 479 -17.72 -10.21 15.89
N THR A 480 -18.21 -11.42 16.10
CA THR A 480 -19.58 -11.68 16.53
C THR A 480 -19.59 -11.94 18.04
N ILE A 481 -20.36 -11.16 18.80
CA ILE A 481 -20.62 -11.42 20.22
C ILE A 481 -21.84 -12.34 20.33
N ILE A 482 -21.69 -13.47 21.03
CA ILE A 482 -22.69 -14.52 21.18
C ILE A 482 -23.03 -14.69 22.66
N THR A 483 -24.29 -14.44 23.03
CA THR A 483 -24.79 -14.81 24.36
C THR A 483 -25.00 -16.32 24.43
N ILE A 484 -24.26 -16.98 25.31
CA ILE A 484 -24.45 -18.37 25.70
C ILE A 484 -25.66 -18.42 26.65
N PRO A 485 -26.64 -19.32 26.43
CA PRO A 485 -27.77 -19.53 27.34
C PRO A 485 -27.34 -19.76 28.80
N PHE A 486 -28.05 -19.13 29.75
CA PHE A 486 -27.75 -19.21 31.19
C PHE A 486 -27.97 -20.59 31.82
N ASP A 487 -28.59 -21.51 31.09
CA ASP A 487 -28.77 -22.93 31.42
C ASP A 487 -27.73 -23.85 30.78
N ALA A 488 -26.73 -23.31 30.08
CA ALA A 488 -25.59 -24.07 29.59
C ALA A 488 -24.71 -24.53 30.78
N VAL A 489 -24.67 -25.85 31.01
CA VAL A 489 -23.95 -26.49 32.13
C VAL A 489 -22.67 -27.21 31.70
N GLN A 490 -22.32 -27.18 30.41
CA GLN A 490 -21.18 -27.91 29.87
C GLN A 490 -19.85 -27.25 30.31
N PRO A 491 -18.94 -27.96 31.01
CA PRO A 491 -17.69 -27.39 31.51
C PRO A 491 -16.66 -27.01 30.42
N TYR A 492 -16.89 -27.37 29.17
CA TYR A 492 -16.06 -27.02 28.02
C TYR A 492 -16.92 -26.59 26.85
N VAL A 493 -16.46 -25.57 26.11
CA VAL A 493 -17.12 -25.09 24.89
C VAL A 493 -16.11 -24.92 23.74
N ARG A 494 -16.61 -25.01 22.52
CA ARG A 494 -15.95 -24.59 21.27
C ARG A 494 -16.96 -23.94 20.35
N VAL A 495 -16.50 -23.35 19.26
CA VAL A 495 -17.36 -22.77 18.23
C VAL A 495 -17.01 -23.33 16.86
N ARG A 496 -18.03 -23.61 16.05
CA ARG A 496 -17.88 -24.00 14.65
C ARG A 496 -18.29 -22.88 13.71
N ALA A 497 -17.52 -22.71 12.66
CA ALA A 497 -17.88 -21.91 11.49
C ALA A 497 -18.67 -22.77 10.49
N LEU A 498 -19.83 -22.27 10.06
CA LEU A 498 -20.63 -22.87 8.99
C LEU A 498 -20.66 -21.97 7.75
N ASP A 499 -20.59 -22.59 6.57
CA ASP A 499 -20.82 -21.92 5.29
C ASP A 499 -22.32 -21.63 5.03
N LYS A 500 -22.60 -20.95 3.91
CA LYS A 500 -23.98 -20.67 3.43
C LYS A 500 -24.85 -21.91 3.14
N LYS A 501 -24.28 -23.12 3.10
CA LYS A 501 -24.99 -24.40 2.94
C LYS A 501 -25.17 -25.12 4.28
N GLY A 502 -24.60 -24.60 5.38
CA GLY A 502 -24.58 -25.24 6.68
C GLY A 502 -23.48 -26.29 6.86
N LEU A 503 -22.50 -26.36 5.95
CA LEU A 503 -21.33 -27.23 6.08
C LEU A 503 -20.33 -26.62 7.07
N ILE A 504 -19.73 -27.47 7.92
CA ILE A 504 -18.65 -27.05 8.82
C ILE A 504 -17.40 -26.78 7.99
N ILE A 505 -16.89 -25.55 8.08
CA ILE A 505 -15.67 -25.12 7.38
C ILE A 505 -14.51 -24.82 8.33
N GLY A 506 -14.79 -24.64 9.63
CA GLY A 506 -13.76 -24.43 10.66
C GLY A 506 -14.30 -24.77 12.05
N THR A 507 -13.40 -25.05 12.99
CA THR A 507 -13.71 -25.31 14.40
C THR A 507 -12.61 -24.69 15.26
N SER A 508 -13.00 -23.91 16.27
CA SER A 508 -12.07 -23.23 17.17
C SER A 508 -11.31 -24.19 18.08
N ALA A 509 -10.38 -23.65 18.88
CA ALA A 509 -9.93 -24.30 20.09
C ALA A 509 -11.10 -24.64 21.06
N ILE A 510 -10.82 -25.43 22.09
CA ILE A 510 -11.78 -25.77 23.15
C ILE A 510 -11.35 -25.05 24.43
N LEU A 511 -12.25 -24.24 25.01
CA LEU A 511 -12.02 -23.46 26.22
C LEU A 511 -12.84 -24.01 27.40
N PRO A 512 -12.32 -23.90 28.64
CA PRO A 512 -13.11 -24.20 29.84
C PRO A 512 -14.21 -23.15 30.01
N PHE A 513 -15.45 -23.61 30.19
CA PHE A 513 -16.60 -22.77 30.45
C PHE A 513 -16.98 -22.85 31.93
N HIS A 514 -16.58 -21.83 32.68
CA HIS A 514 -16.89 -21.66 34.09
C HIS A 514 -17.49 -20.28 34.30
N PRO A 515 -18.75 -20.06 33.87
CA PRO A 515 -19.41 -18.79 34.09
C PRO A 515 -19.53 -18.55 35.59
N THR A 516 -18.76 -17.60 36.13
CA THR A 516 -19.00 -17.09 37.48
C THR A 516 -20.44 -16.59 37.54
N PRO A 517 -21.27 -17.05 38.50
CA PRO A 517 -22.54 -16.41 38.76
C PRO A 517 -22.28 -14.92 39.00
N THR A 518 -22.99 -14.05 38.29
CA THR A 518 -23.03 -12.63 38.65
C THR A 518 -23.53 -12.57 40.09
N ASP A 519 -22.69 -12.07 40.99
CA ASP A 519 -22.91 -12.16 42.43
C ASP A 519 -24.17 -11.36 42.81
N GLU A 520 -25.33 -12.05 42.95
CA GLU A 520 -26.63 -11.40 43.22
C GLU A 520 -26.65 -10.67 44.57
N ASN A 521 -25.62 -10.87 45.40
CA ASN A 521 -25.33 -10.04 46.56
C ASN A 521 -23.82 -9.79 46.66
N PRO A 522 -23.29 -8.63 46.21
CA PRO A 522 -21.96 -8.23 46.65
C PRO A 522 -21.94 -8.23 48.18
N PRO A 523 -20.91 -8.80 48.83
CA PRO A 523 -20.85 -8.86 50.28
C PRO A 523 -20.96 -7.44 50.85
N PRO A 524 -21.78 -7.22 51.90
CA PRO A 524 -22.08 -5.87 52.38
C PRO A 524 -20.79 -5.14 52.72
N GLU A 525 -20.61 -3.94 52.16
CA GLU A 525 -19.44 -3.10 52.41
C GLU A 525 -19.23 -2.97 53.92
N VAL A 526 -18.13 -3.56 54.42
CA VAL A 526 -17.71 -3.36 55.80
C VAL A 526 -17.23 -1.91 55.89
N PRO A 527 -17.94 -1.01 56.61
CA PRO A 527 -17.52 0.37 56.69
C PRO A 527 -16.14 0.44 57.39
N PRO A 528 -15.18 1.21 56.86
CA PRO A 528 -13.86 1.30 57.48
C PRO A 528 -13.99 1.87 58.90
N SER A 529 -13.41 1.17 59.87
CA SER A 529 -13.44 1.58 61.28
C SER A 529 -12.84 2.98 61.46
N GLU A 530 -13.57 3.89 62.12
CA GLU A 530 -13.09 5.24 62.44
C GLU A 530 -11.83 5.20 63.33
N SER A 531 -10.65 5.28 62.72
CA SER A 531 -9.44 5.69 63.44
C SER A 531 -9.34 7.21 63.44
N LYS A 532 -9.54 7.82 64.61
CA LYS A 532 -9.40 9.28 64.79
C LYS A 532 -7.95 9.71 64.59
N ALA A 533 -7.58 10.08 63.37
CA ALA A 533 -6.32 10.72 63.06
C ALA A 533 -6.42 12.24 63.24
N GLY A 534 -5.65 12.81 64.18
CA GLY A 534 -5.64 14.23 64.46
C GLY A 534 -5.07 15.06 63.31
N PHE A 535 -5.77 16.12 62.92
CA PHE A 535 -5.36 17.00 61.81
C PHE A 535 -4.18 17.89 62.22
N SER A 536 -2.98 17.58 61.75
CA SER A 536 -1.78 18.41 61.95
C SER A 536 -1.48 19.26 60.71
N LEU A 537 -1.51 20.59 60.87
CA LEU A 537 -1.34 21.58 59.80
C LEU A 537 -0.01 21.47 59.01
N GLY A 538 0.99 20.75 59.52
CA GLY A 538 2.32 20.67 58.89
C GLY A 538 2.35 19.99 57.52
N HIS A 539 1.44 19.05 57.25
CA HIS A 539 1.49 18.23 56.02
C HIS A 539 1.07 18.99 54.75
N PHE A 540 0.25 20.03 54.87
CA PHE A 540 -0.25 20.80 53.72
C PHE A 540 0.87 21.66 53.08
N PHE A 541 1.76 22.23 53.91
CA PHE A 541 2.89 23.04 53.43
C PHE A 541 4.03 22.21 52.84
N ALA A 542 4.25 20.99 53.33
CA ALA A 542 5.23 20.06 52.76
C ALA A 542 4.84 19.63 51.32
N GLY A 543 3.56 19.34 51.08
CA GLY A 543 3.06 18.97 49.76
C GLY A 543 3.24 20.07 48.71
N ALA A 544 2.85 21.31 49.04
CA ALA A 544 2.98 22.44 48.12
C ALA A 544 4.44 22.73 47.72
N GLY A 545 5.38 22.63 48.67
CA GLY A 545 6.81 22.80 48.40
C GLY A 545 7.38 21.75 47.45
N ALA A 546 6.97 20.48 47.61
CA ALA A 546 7.40 19.39 46.75
C ALA A 546 6.94 19.57 45.29
N THR A 547 5.68 19.95 45.06
CA THR A 547 5.13 20.16 43.72
C THR A 547 5.83 21.30 42.98
N ILE A 548 6.11 22.42 43.67
CA ILE A 548 6.85 23.56 43.10
C ILE A 548 8.29 23.16 42.77
N GLY A 549 8.95 22.37 43.62
CA GLY A 549 10.28 21.83 43.38
C GLY A 549 10.34 20.95 42.11
N VAL A 550 9.40 20.02 41.96
CA VAL A 550 9.30 19.14 40.79
C VAL A 550 9.09 19.94 39.49
N LEU A 551 8.20 20.93 39.51
CA LEU A 551 7.94 21.79 38.34
C LEU A 551 9.16 22.64 37.96
N LEU A 552 9.90 23.17 38.94
CA LEU A 552 11.15 23.88 38.70
C LEU A 552 12.22 22.95 38.10
N CYS A 553 12.40 21.76 38.65
CA CYS A 553 13.33 20.76 38.12
C CYS A 553 12.99 20.35 36.68
N LEU A 554 11.71 20.13 36.36
CA LEU A 554 11.25 19.83 34.99
C LEU A 554 11.52 21.01 34.04
N SER A 555 11.30 22.26 34.48
CA SER A 555 11.58 23.45 33.66
C SER A 555 13.08 23.62 33.34
N LEU A 556 13.94 23.33 34.32
CA LEU A 556 15.39 23.38 34.17
C LEU A 556 15.90 22.23 33.30
N PHE A 557 15.38 21.02 33.48
CA PHE A 557 15.68 19.87 32.62
C PHE A 557 15.31 20.17 31.16
N ARG A 558 14.12 20.74 30.90
CA ARG A 558 13.69 21.12 29.55
C ARG A 558 14.59 22.20 28.91
N ARG A 559 15.07 23.18 29.69
CA ARG A 559 16.01 24.22 29.23
C ARG A 559 17.42 23.69 28.94
N TYR A 560 17.98 22.85 29.81
CA TYR A 560 19.38 22.41 29.67
C TYR A 560 19.54 21.16 28.78
N CYS A 561 18.61 20.20 28.84
CA CYS A 561 18.70 18.99 28.01
C CYS A 561 18.25 19.22 26.56
N GLY A 562 17.34 20.16 26.29
CA GLY A 562 16.94 20.50 24.91
C GLY A 562 18.12 21.00 24.05
N ALA A 563 18.93 21.90 24.60
CA ALA A 563 20.11 22.43 23.92
C ALA A 563 21.24 21.39 23.74
N ALA A 564 21.37 20.45 24.68
CA ALA A 564 22.36 19.37 24.60
C ALA A 564 21.94 18.25 23.63
N CYS A 565 20.64 17.90 23.61
CA CYS A 565 20.11 16.85 22.74
C CYS A 565 20.22 17.21 21.26
N LEU A 566 19.88 18.46 20.88
CA LEU A 566 20.04 18.96 19.51
C LEU A 566 21.49 18.92 19.00
N ARG A 567 22.49 19.12 19.88
CA ARG A 567 23.92 19.02 19.54
C ARG A 567 24.42 17.57 19.48
N SER A 568 23.85 16.67 20.28
CA SER A 568 24.22 15.24 20.30
C SER A 568 23.59 14.45 19.15
N CYS A 569 22.31 14.69 18.81
CA CYS A 569 21.65 14.01 17.70
C CYS A 569 22.35 14.28 16.35
N ARG A 570 22.91 15.48 16.16
CA ARG A 570 23.70 15.84 14.97
C ARG A 570 25.05 15.07 14.89
N ARG A 571 25.64 14.69 16.03
CA ARG A 571 26.86 13.84 16.09
C ARG A 571 26.55 12.34 16.01
N ILE A 572 25.41 11.89 16.51
CA ILE A 572 25.00 10.47 16.45
C ILE A 572 24.60 10.06 15.03
N ARG A 573 23.92 10.94 14.25
CA ARG A 573 23.63 10.68 12.82
C ARG A 573 24.90 10.44 11.99
N LEU A 574 25.99 11.16 12.26
CA LEU A 574 27.28 10.95 11.57
C LEU A 574 28.00 9.65 11.99
N ARG A 575 27.89 9.22 13.25
CA ARG A 575 28.50 7.96 13.71
C ARG A 575 27.76 6.70 13.25
N ARG A 576 26.45 6.75 13.01
CA ARG A 576 25.68 5.57 12.57
C ARG A 576 25.99 5.14 11.13
N TYR A 577 26.45 6.06 10.28
CA TYR A 577 26.95 5.76 8.92
C TYR A 577 28.26 4.95 8.92
N GLY A 578 29.11 5.07 9.95
CA GLY A 578 30.40 4.37 9.99
C GLY A 578 30.32 2.89 10.41
N TYR A 579 29.29 2.49 11.17
CA TYR A 579 29.21 1.14 11.73
C TYR A 579 28.50 0.11 10.85
N LEU A 580 27.67 0.54 9.89
CA LEU A 580 26.98 -0.38 8.97
C LEU A 580 27.88 -0.94 7.85
N LEU A 581 29.05 -0.33 7.61
CA LEU A 581 30.07 -0.84 6.68
C LEU A 581 31.03 -1.87 7.32
N ALA A 582 30.98 -2.06 8.64
CA ALA A 582 31.87 -2.98 9.37
C ALA A 582 31.23 -4.36 9.70
N GLY A 583 29.95 -4.56 9.39
CA GLY A 583 29.16 -5.73 9.82
C GLY A 583 29.13 -6.94 8.86
N ARG A 584 29.70 -6.83 7.66
CA ARG A 584 29.75 -7.93 6.66
C ARG A 584 31.11 -8.04 5.96
N ARG A 585 32.08 -8.66 6.62
CA ARG A 585 33.18 -9.41 5.95
C ARG A 585 33.40 -10.72 6.71
N GLY A 586 33.15 -11.82 6.02
CA GLY A 586 33.14 -13.17 6.60
C GLY A 586 33.03 -14.26 5.53
N SER A 587 33.68 -14.07 4.39
CA SER A 587 33.97 -15.08 3.36
C SER A 587 34.92 -14.42 2.34
N GLU A 588 36.16 -14.89 2.26
CA GLU A 588 37.19 -14.32 1.39
C GLU A 588 37.07 -14.86 -0.05
N SER A 589 37.39 -14.04 -1.05
CA SER A 589 38.67 -14.16 -1.79
C SER A 589 38.76 -13.21 -2.98
N ASN A 590 39.97 -12.70 -3.22
CA ASN A 590 40.44 -11.95 -4.39
C ASN A 590 39.69 -10.65 -4.76
N TRP A 591 40.24 -9.51 -4.35
CA TRP A 591 40.98 -8.59 -5.25
C TRP A 591 41.56 -7.44 -4.41
N GLU A 592 42.81 -7.59 -3.96
CA GLU A 592 43.64 -6.47 -3.48
C GLU A 592 44.69 -6.15 -4.54
N GLU A 593 44.65 -4.93 -5.08
CA GLU A 593 45.81 -4.06 -5.34
C GLU A 593 45.32 -2.78 -6.01
N TYR A 594 45.38 -1.65 -5.29
CA TYR A 594 46.18 -0.46 -5.67
C TYR A 594 45.92 0.74 -4.74
N VAL A 595 47.01 1.42 -4.36
CA VAL A 595 47.08 2.72 -3.64
C VAL A 595 46.63 2.73 -2.17
N ALA A 596 47.62 2.53 -1.29
CA ALA A 596 47.69 3.21 0.01
C ALA A 596 48.57 4.48 -0.10
N ASN A 597 48.64 5.28 1.00
CA ASN A 597 49.41 6.53 1.18
C ASN A 597 48.79 7.76 0.45
N GLU A 598 48.74 9.01 0.93
CA GLU A 598 49.18 9.78 2.14
C GLU A 598 48.29 11.08 2.19
N GLU A 599 48.03 11.85 3.27
CA GLU A 599 48.35 11.76 4.72
C GLU A 599 47.35 12.57 5.60
N GLN A 600 47.31 12.26 6.91
CA GLN A 600 47.26 13.12 8.12
C GLN A 600 46.27 14.31 8.32
N GLU A 601 45.64 14.36 9.52
CA GLU A 601 44.87 15.51 10.06
C GLU A 601 45.78 16.64 10.57
N VAL A 602 45.45 17.92 10.28
CA VAL A 602 45.75 19.06 11.16
C VAL A 602 44.56 20.02 11.18
N GLY A 603 44.19 20.51 12.37
CA GLY A 603 42.90 21.17 12.62
C GLY A 603 42.87 22.71 12.56
N LEU A 604 41.62 23.20 12.51
CA LEU A 604 41.12 24.55 12.84
C LEU A 604 42.11 25.62 13.33
N HIS A 605 42.09 26.78 12.65
CA HIS A 605 42.03 28.08 13.31
C HIS A 605 41.15 29.08 12.53
N LEU A 606 40.31 29.82 13.26
CA LEU A 606 39.51 30.95 12.77
C LEU A 606 40.25 32.26 13.05
N VAL A 607 40.50 33.09 12.02
CA VAL A 607 40.65 34.56 12.14
C VAL A 607 40.09 35.22 10.86
N SER A 608 39.62 36.46 11.00
CA SER A 608 38.90 37.33 10.07
C SER A 608 39.75 38.08 9.04
N ASP A 609 39.07 38.58 8.00
CA ASP A 609 39.26 39.82 7.23
C ASP A 609 40.67 40.28 6.81
N THR A 610 40.91 40.43 5.51
CA THR A 610 41.06 41.77 4.85
C THR A 610 41.20 41.68 3.32
N GLU A 611 41.00 42.82 2.65
CA GLU A 611 41.00 43.05 1.20
C GLU A 611 42.39 42.90 0.56
N SER A 612 42.47 42.59 -0.74
CA SER A 612 43.01 43.51 -1.77
C SER A 612 42.96 42.93 -3.19
N ASP A 613 42.83 43.84 -4.15
CA ASP A 613 42.88 43.65 -5.62
C ASP A 613 44.31 43.44 -6.15
N ASP A 614 44.39 43.36 -7.48
CA ASP A 614 45.56 43.42 -8.37
C ASP A 614 46.41 42.13 -8.48
N SER A 615 46.88 41.70 -9.65
CA SER A 615 46.55 41.92 -11.07
C SER A 615 47.54 41.06 -11.89
N ASP A 616 47.26 40.97 -13.20
CA ASP A 616 48.22 40.80 -14.30
C ASP A 616 48.19 39.50 -15.11
N GLU A 617 48.13 39.74 -16.42
CA GLU A 617 48.12 38.81 -17.54
C GLU A 617 49.52 38.25 -17.80
N VAL A 618 49.62 36.99 -18.24
CA VAL A 618 50.58 36.60 -19.29
C VAL A 618 49.93 35.55 -20.21
N GLU A 619 49.91 35.86 -21.50
CA GLU A 619 49.42 35.00 -22.59
C GLU A 619 50.60 34.29 -23.31
N VAL A 620 50.31 33.38 -24.26
CA VAL A 620 51.23 32.82 -25.28
C VAL A 620 52.19 31.73 -24.78
N SER A 621 52.07 30.45 -25.18
CA SER A 621 52.33 29.98 -26.55
C SER A 621 51.94 28.51 -26.78
N GLU A 622 51.70 28.18 -28.05
CA GLU A 622 51.43 26.84 -28.57
C GLU A 622 52.64 25.89 -28.51
N LEU A 623 52.39 24.58 -28.42
CA LEU A 623 53.26 23.56 -28.99
C LEU A 623 52.43 22.40 -29.53
N ASP A 624 52.88 21.83 -30.65
CA ASP A 624 52.01 21.25 -31.67
C ASP A 624 52.28 19.75 -31.94
N ASN A 625 51.27 19.06 -32.50
CA ASN A 625 51.38 17.81 -33.27
C ASN A 625 51.81 16.48 -32.55
N PRO A 626 51.57 15.28 -33.15
CA PRO A 626 50.28 14.73 -33.64
C PRO A 626 50.05 13.22 -33.37
N ARG A 627 48.85 12.69 -33.68
CA ARG A 627 48.66 11.56 -34.65
C ARG A 627 47.21 11.12 -34.91
N LEU A 628 46.82 11.25 -36.18
CA LEU A 628 46.07 10.31 -37.04
C LEU A 628 44.54 10.11 -36.92
N SER A 629 43.92 10.56 -38.02
CA SER A 629 42.53 10.58 -38.52
C SER A 629 41.83 9.22 -38.79
N PRO A 630 40.53 9.22 -39.20
CA PRO A 630 39.64 8.04 -39.22
C PRO A 630 39.27 7.49 -40.63
N ALA A 631 38.51 6.38 -40.67
CA ALA A 631 37.76 5.86 -41.82
C ALA A 631 36.49 5.12 -41.31
N ILE A 632 35.25 5.45 -41.67
CA ILE A 632 34.51 5.38 -42.96
C ILE A 632 33.95 3.98 -43.31
N ASN A 633 32.61 3.94 -43.41
CA ASN A 633 31.70 3.00 -44.09
C ASN A 633 32.23 1.72 -44.76
N ARG A 634 31.51 0.61 -44.53
CA ARG A 634 31.03 -0.29 -45.61
C ARG A 634 29.91 -1.23 -45.17
N THR A 635 28.81 -1.23 -45.94
CA THR A 635 27.88 -2.37 -46.05
C THR A 635 28.51 -3.51 -46.85
N PRO A 636 27.93 -4.72 -46.77
CA PRO A 636 27.61 -5.40 -48.02
C PRO A 636 26.23 -6.10 -48.02
N SER A 637 25.53 -5.98 -49.14
CA SER A 637 24.40 -6.82 -49.53
C SER A 637 24.91 -8.05 -50.31
N TRP A 638 24.22 -9.20 -50.19
CA TRP A 638 24.18 -10.24 -51.23
C TRP A 638 22.87 -11.02 -51.19
N GLN A 639 22.37 -11.39 -52.37
CA GLN A 639 21.10 -12.10 -52.58
C GLN A 639 21.31 -13.61 -52.81
N SER A 640 20.31 -14.39 -52.37
CA SER A 640 19.75 -15.61 -52.99
C SER A 640 20.64 -16.68 -53.65
N THR A 641 20.43 -17.93 -53.25
CA THR A 641 20.07 -19.01 -54.20
C THR A 641 19.17 -20.06 -53.54
N MET A 642 18.23 -20.62 -54.31
CA MET A 642 17.34 -21.74 -53.95
C MET A 642 17.98 -23.08 -54.36
N ASP A 643 17.69 -24.14 -53.59
CA ASP A 643 17.24 -25.48 -54.04
C ASP A 643 17.00 -26.33 -52.77
N SER A 644 15.85 -26.96 -52.46
CA SER A 644 14.84 -27.74 -53.21
C SER A 644 15.10 -29.27 -53.23
N LEU A 645 14.01 -30.07 -53.23
CA LEU A 645 13.89 -31.54 -52.99
C LEU A 645 13.88 -31.96 -51.49
N ASP A 646 12.83 -32.45 -50.83
CA ASP A 646 11.54 -33.13 -51.13
C ASP A 646 11.52 -34.66 -50.84
N SER A 647 10.32 -35.15 -50.49
CA SER A 647 9.86 -36.52 -50.18
C SER A 647 10.09 -37.07 -48.74
N GLY A 648 9.05 -37.51 -48.00
CA GLY A 648 7.61 -37.25 -48.18
C GLY A 648 6.63 -38.13 -47.37
N ARG A 649 5.44 -37.56 -47.07
CA ARG A 649 4.07 -38.17 -47.09
C ARG A 649 3.69 -39.33 -46.10
N PRO A 650 2.39 -39.61 -45.87
CA PRO A 650 1.18 -38.73 -45.89
C PRO A 650 0.05 -39.03 -44.85
N MET A 651 -0.96 -38.14 -44.81
CA MET A 651 -2.39 -38.34 -44.43
C MET A 651 -2.72 -38.64 -42.93
N TRP A 652 -3.85 -38.17 -42.37
CA TRP A 652 -5.21 -38.06 -42.94
C TRP A 652 -5.98 -36.76 -42.64
N ASP A 653 -6.96 -36.46 -43.50
CA ASP A 653 -7.97 -35.40 -43.38
C ASP A 653 -9.00 -35.59 -42.25
N ARG A 654 -9.63 -34.47 -41.83
CA ARG A 654 -11.11 -34.37 -41.72
C ARG A 654 -11.61 -32.93 -41.70
N THR A 655 -12.49 -32.61 -42.65
CA THR A 655 -13.26 -31.35 -42.79
C THR A 655 -14.69 -31.49 -42.24
N PRO A 656 -15.46 -30.39 -42.07
CA PRO A 656 -16.57 -30.33 -41.11
C PRO A 656 -17.96 -30.64 -41.69
N SER A 657 -18.96 -30.76 -40.81
CA SER A 657 -20.39 -30.88 -41.15
C SER A 657 -21.23 -29.80 -40.46
N ALA A 658 -22.06 -29.11 -41.23
CA ALA A 658 -23.07 -28.16 -40.74
C ALA A 658 -24.49 -28.73 -40.87
N LEU A 659 -25.39 -28.31 -39.96
CA LEU A 659 -26.87 -28.36 -39.98
C LEU A 659 -27.30 -27.26 -38.96
N SER A 660 -28.02 -26.17 -39.30
CA SER A 660 -29.47 -26.04 -39.53
C SER A 660 -30.33 -26.64 -38.38
N SER A 661 -31.38 -26.01 -37.83
CA SER A 661 -32.12 -24.79 -38.18
C SER A 661 -33.15 -24.45 -37.07
N GLU A 662 -33.75 -23.24 -37.09
CA GLU A 662 -34.96 -22.83 -36.34
C GLU A 662 -34.86 -22.79 -34.79
N GLY A 663 -35.55 -21.92 -34.04
CA GLY A 663 -36.38 -20.78 -34.45
C GLY A 663 -37.68 -20.58 -33.66
N SER A 664 -37.64 -20.14 -32.39
CA SER A 664 -38.84 -19.53 -31.75
C SER A 664 -38.59 -18.75 -30.44
N ARG A 665 -39.03 -17.49 -30.49
CA ARG A 665 -39.52 -16.60 -29.41
C ARG A 665 -40.03 -17.20 -28.08
N GLU A 666 -39.81 -16.41 -27.01
CA GLU A 666 -40.77 -15.97 -25.96
C GLU A 666 -41.84 -16.97 -25.44
N LYS A 667 -41.81 -17.35 -24.15
CA LYS A 667 -42.44 -16.62 -23.00
C LYS A 667 -42.60 -17.48 -21.73
N GLN A 668 -42.53 -16.82 -20.57
CA GLN A 668 -43.23 -17.10 -19.29
C GLN A 668 -43.35 -18.55 -18.79
N SER A 669 -42.56 -18.87 -17.75
CA SER A 669 -43.07 -18.87 -16.36
C SER A 669 -41.91 -18.82 -15.36
#